data_AF-A0AA43QSJ9-F1
#
_entry.id   AF-A0AA43QSJ9-F1
#
_cell.length_a   1.000
_cell.length_b   1.000
_cell.length_c   1.000
_cell.angle_alpha   90.00
_cell.angle_beta   90.00
_cell.angle_gamma   90.00
#
_symmetry.space_group_name_H-M   'P 1'
#
loop_
_entity.id
_entity.type
_entity.pdbx_description
1 polymer ?
#
loop_
_entity_poly.entity_id
_entity_poly.type
_entity_poly.pdbx_seq_one_letter_code
_entity_poly.pdbx_strand_id
1 'polypeptide(L)'
;MFSNINTMWQYSSGLELESSRFSQPGDYFTYIVFLGLVIMTTSGLVLGGMVFLQALILGIAYTFSQDNKNKKVSFIIISFQAVYLPWAILGLTLVLGGPDAALQQGTGLIAAHLYDFLTRLWPTFGGGKNYIRTPSIVQKWFGADQRGVKTKGYGTAYRPASQDNPRRGTSSGFSFSDSWNHRGAGHRPQVYGKTQELLSVLLPALPSARIDPKMSQLLATSGQEDGDKDDEASRAVTTIPPQNIASTIDSGDWPLLLKNYLKLLVRNGHYTPIPHGSEPYKRDIKSYISSGIINLDKPSNPSSHEVVAWLKRILRVQKTGHSGTLDPKVTGCLIVCIDRATRLVKSQQSAGKEYVCVIRLHDTLPGGEAQFRRAVEQLTGPIFQRPPLISAVKRTLRIRTIYESKVYEFDNDRHLGVFWVSCEAGTYLRVLCVHLGLILGVGAHMQELRRVRSGAMSEEKGLVTLHEVLDAMWINDNQNDESELRQVIQPLESLLTGFKRMVVKDSAVNAVCYGAKLMIPGLLRFEKDIELHEEVVLITTKGEAIAIGIAQMTTVELTTCDHGVVARVKRCIMERDLYPRRWGQGPMALEKKKLKSAGKLDKYGRPNEATPAAWSAEYKDYNAPLESGGGLKSSMPETGTISEIKDSPDDVKMEDGQISDVPVEAAQKKRKRHEGETAEERAERKRKRKEKKERKASAGASD
;
A
#
# COMPACT_ATOMS: atom_id res chain seq x y z
N MET A 1 50.34 -10.33 -15.04
CA MET A 1 49.68 -9.01 -15.01
C MET A 1 48.17 -9.09 -15.28
N PHE A 2 47.74 -9.52 -16.48
CA PHE A 2 46.31 -9.57 -16.87
C PHE A 2 45.33 -10.18 -15.85
N SER A 3 45.65 -11.35 -15.26
CA SER A 3 44.79 -12.00 -14.25
C SER A 3 44.45 -11.07 -13.07
N ASN A 4 45.42 -10.31 -12.56
CA ASN A 4 45.25 -9.37 -11.45
C ASN A 4 44.30 -8.22 -11.82
N ILE A 5 44.39 -7.72 -13.06
CA ILE A 5 43.52 -6.64 -13.56
C ILE A 5 42.07 -7.13 -13.72
N ASN A 6 41.87 -8.33 -14.29
CA ASN A 6 40.55 -8.95 -14.39
C ASN A 6 39.92 -9.20 -13.01
N THR A 7 40.71 -9.73 -12.08
CA THR A 7 40.31 -9.96 -10.68
C THR A 7 39.93 -8.65 -9.98
N MET A 8 40.70 -7.58 -10.19
CA MET A 8 40.39 -6.24 -9.67
C MET A 8 39.07 -5.73 -10.25
N TRP A 9 38.89 -5.79 -11.57
CA TRP A 9 37.69 -5.30 -12.25
C TRP A 9 36.42 -6.06 -11.82
N GLN A 10 36.51 -7.39 -11.67
CA GLN A 10 35.38 -8.24 -11.27
C GLN A 10 34.86 -7.88 -9.88
N TYR A 11 35.74 -7.71 -8.88
CA TYR A 11 35.30 -7.35 -7.53
C TYR A 11 35.05 -5.84 -7.36
N SER A 12 35.70 -4.99 -8.17
CA SER A 12 35.44 -3.55 -8.25
C SER A 12 34.02 -3.27 -8.74
N SER A 13 33.67 -3.78 -9.92
CA SER A 13 32.33 -3.61 -10.51
C SER A 13 31.24 -4.28 -9.67
N GLY A 14 31.54 -5.43 -9.04
CA GLY A 14 30.66 -6.06 -8.06
C GLY A 14 30.37 -5.17 -6.84
N LEU A 15 31.38 -4.47 -6.30
CA LEU A 15 31.17 -3.53 -5.19
C LEU A 15 30.41 -2.27 -5.62
N GLU A 16 30.76 -1.69 -6.77
CA GLU A 16 30.16 -0.45 -7.29
C GLU A 16 28.68 -0.63 -7.70
N LEU A 17 28.31 -1.81 -8.22
CA LEU A 17 26.95 -2.08 -8.73
C LEU A 17 26.06 -2.85 -7.74
N GLU A 18 26.60 -3.71 -6.88
CA GLU A 18 25.80 -4.55 -5.96
C GLU A 18 25.80 -4.07 -4.50
N SER A 19 26.79 -3.28 -4.04
CA SER A 19 26.89 -2.94 -2.62
C SER A 19 26.12 -1.68 -2.22
N SER A 20 25.18 -1.86 -1.29
CA SER A 20 24.50 -0.76 -0.57
C SER A 20 25.44 0.19 0.21
N ARG A 21 26.73 -0.17 0.34
CA ARG A 21 27.78 0.62 1.01
C ARG A 21 28.19 1.87 0.22
N PHE A 22 28.08 1.84 -1.11
CA PHE A 22 28.59 2.88 -2.01
C PHE A 22 27.44 3.53 -2.79
N SER A 23 26.52 4.18 -2.07
CA SER A 23 25.21 4.60 -2.59
C SER A 23 25.13 6.04 -3.05
N GLN A 24 26.07 6.91 -2.65
CA GLN A 24 26.14 8.31 -3.06
C GLN A 24 27.20 8.50 -4.16
N PRO A 25 27.05 9.52 -5.02
CA PRO A 25 28.05 9.86 -6.02
C PRO A 25 29.45 10.06 -5.41
N GLY A 26 30.40 9.23 -5.81
CA GLY A 26 31.80 9.29 -5.35
C GLY A 26 32.13 8.50 -4.08
N ASP A 27 31.18 7.76 -3.49
CA ASP A 27 31.46 6.88 -2.33
C ASP A 27 32.52 5.82 -2.67
N TYR A 28 32.38 5.15 -3.82
CA TYR A 28 33.32 4.11 -4.24
C TYR A 28 34.73 4.68 -4.52
N PHE A 29 34.81 5.85 -5.16
CA PHE A 29 36.06 6.57 -5.36
C PHE A 29 36.74 6.95 -4.03
N THR A 30 35.97 7.46 -3.06
CA THR A 30 36.48 7.82 -1.72
C THR A 30 37.03 6.59 -0.98
N TYR A 31 36.38 5.44 -1.13
CA TYR A 31 36.85 4.16 -0.60
C TYR A 31 38.17 3.70 -1.24
N ILE A 32 38.30 3.79 -2.58
CA ILE A 32 39.56 3.45 -3.27
C ILE A 32 40.70 4.40 -2.88
N VAL A 33 40.43 5.70 -2.75
CA VAL A 33 41.41 6.68 -2.24
C VAL A 33 41.81 6.39 -0.79
N PHE A 34 40.85 6.02 0.08
CA PHE A 34 41.14 5.64 1.45
C PHE A 34 42.00 4.39 1.55
N LEU A 35 41.63 3.30 0.83
CA LEU A 35 42.46 2.10 0.75
C LEU A 35 43.86 2.46 0.25
N GLY A 36 43.96 3.31 -0.77
CA GLY A 36 45.22 3.74 -1.34
C GLY A 36 46.13 4.43 -0.32
N LEU A 37 45.60 5.40 0.42
CA LEU A 37 46.34 6.15 1.43
C LEU A 37 46.82 5.24 2.57
N VAL A 38 45.95 4.34 3.07
CA VAL A 38 46.33 3.38 4.12
C VAL A 38 47.36 2.36 3.61
N ILE A 39 47.21 1.83 2.39
CA ILE A 39 48.19 0.90 1.82
C ILE A 39 49.53 1.60 1.56
N MET A 40 49.55 2.83 1.03
CA MET A 40 50.80 3.58 0.82
C MET A 40 51.52 3.90 2.14
N THR A 41 50.78 4.24 3.20
CA THR A 41 51.37 4.49 4.52
C THR A 41 51.87 3.21 5.18
N THR A 42 51.11 2.11 5.16
CA THR A 42 51.56 0.84 5.79
C THR A 42 52.56 0.06 4.95
N SER A 43 52.38 -0.08 3.64
CA SER A 43 53.28 -0.85 2.77
C SER A 43 54.52 -0.05 2.38
N GLY A 44 54.34 1.23 2.03
CA GLY A 44 55.44 2.09 1.58
C GLY A 44 56.35 2.54 2.73
N LEU A 45 55.79 3.14 3.79
CA LEU A 45 56.60 3.76 4.86
C LEU A 45 57.05 2.78 5.96
N VAL A 46 56.26 1.74 6.27
CA VAL A 46 56.59 0.80 7.35
C VAL A 46 57.28 -0.47 6.83
N LEU A 47 57.01 -0.89 5.59
CA LEU A 47 57.51 -2.15 5.02
C LEU A 47 58.40 -1.98 3.78
N GLY A 48 58.68 -0.75 3.34
CA GLY A 48 59.54 -0.45 2.19
C GLY A 48 59.04 -1.00 0.83
N GLY A 49 57.78 -1.44 0.74
CA GLY A 49 57.24 -2.15 -0.42
C GLY A 49 56.72 -1.22 -1.51
N MET A 50 57.18 -1.41 -2.76
CA MET A 50 56.69 -0.65 -3.92
C MET A 50 55.49 -1.31 -4.64
N VAL A 51 55.02 -2.49 -4.21
CA VAL A 51 54.00 -3.28 -4.94
C VAL A 51 52.57 -3.02 -4.44
N PHE A 52 52.04 -1.84 -4.79
CA PHE A 52 50.73 -1.37 -4.37
C PHE A 52 49.53 -2.24 -4.85
N LEU A 53 49.56 -2.72 -6.10
CA LEU A 53 48.39 -3.31 -6.77
C LEU A 53 47.87 -4.59 -6.09
N GLN A 54 48.76 -5.45 -5.59
CA GLN A 54 48.35 -6.73 -4.99
C GLN A 54 47.59 -6.53 -3.67
N ALA A 55 48.01 -5.55 -2.85
CA ALA A 55 47.33 -5.17 -1.62
C ALA A 55 45.95 -4.56 -1.91
N LEU A 56 45.85 -3.67 -2.91
CA LEU A 56 44.56 -3.08 -3.30
C LEU A 56 43.54 -4.15 -3.71
N ILE A 57 43.97 -5.15 -4.51
CA ILE A 57 43.12 -6.28 -4.90
C ILE A 57 42.63 -7.07 -3.68
N LEU A 58 43.49 -7.33 -2.69
CA LEU A 58 43.10 -8.04 -1.47
C LEU A 58 42.08 -7.25 -0.63
N GLY A 59 42.25 -5.92 -0.52
CA GLY A 59 41.30 -5.04 0.18
C GLY A 59 39.93 -4.99 -0.50
N ILE A 60 39.90 -4.89 -1.84
CA ILE A 60 38.67 -4.96 -2.65
C ILE A 60 38.00 -6.34 -2.49
N ALA A 61 38.75 -7.44 -2.61
CA ALA A 61 38.22 -8.80 -2.44
C ALA A 61 37.68 -9.07 -1.03
N TYR A 62 38.27 -8.47 0.01
CA TYR A 62 37.75 -8.52 1.38
C TYR A 62 36.41 -7.77 1.52
N THR A 63 36.32 -6.53 1.06
CA THR A 63 35.05 -5.78 1.18
C THR A 63 33.95 -6.45 0.37
N PHE A 64 34.28 -6.99 -0.81
CA PHE A 64 33.36 -7.80 -1.61
C PHE A 64 32.88 -9.04 -0.86
N SER A 65 33.78 -9.77 -0.18
CA SER A 65 33.40 -10.97 0.58
C SER A 65 32.56 -10.68 1.82
N GLN A 66 32.77 -9.55 2.49
CA GLN A 66 31.97 -9.13 3.64
C GLN A 66 30.52 -8.79 3.26
N ASP A 67 30.31 -8.23 2.08
CA ASP A 67 28.97 -7.90 1.58
C ASP A 67 28.31 -9.10 0.87
N ASN A 68 29.09 -10.02 0.27
CA ASN A 68 28.61 -11.20 -0.49
C ASN A 68 28.80 -12.57 0.22
N LYS A 69 28.77 -12.65 1.55
CA LYS A 69 29.18 -13.83 2.35
C LYS A 69 28.72 -15.21 1.83
N ASN A 70 27.48 -15.33 1.38
CA ASN A 70 26.88 -16.59 0.93
C ASN A 70 27.05 -16.88 -0.58
N LYS A 71 27.65 -15.96 -1.34
CA LYS A 71 27.90 -16.11 -2.79
C LYS A 71 29.03 -17.13 -2.98
N LYS A 72 28.84 -18.12 -3.86
CA LYS A 72 29.95 -18.96 -4.32
C LYS A 72 30.81 -18.16 -5.28
N VAL A 73 32.12 -18.24 -5.12
CA VAL A 73 33.13 -17.66 -6.01
C VAL A 73 34.08 -18.76 -6.47
N SER A 74 34.51 -18.69 -7.73
CA SER A 74 35.53 -19.58 -8.29
C SER A 74 36.87 -18.87 -8.24
N PHE A 75 37.88 -19.50 -7.65
CA PHE A 75 39.25 -19.00 -7.57
C PHE A 75 40.18 -20.05 -8.19
N ILE A 76 40.86 -19.67 -9.28
CA ILE A 76 41.58 -20.56 -10.19
C ILE A 76 40.62 -21.62 -10.77
N ILE A 77 40.46 -22.78 -10.13
CA ILE A 77 39.58 -23.89 -10.54
C ILE A 77 38.60 -24.28 -9.42
N ILE A 78 38.87 -23.90 -8.17
CA ILE A 78 38.11 -24.34 -6.99
C ILE A 78 37.00 -23.33 -6.67
N SER A 79 35.79 -23.81 -6.37
CA SER A 79 34.63 -22.95 -6.07
C SER A 79 34.18 -23.06 -4.61
N PHE A 80 34.28 -21.97 -3.85
CA PHE A 80 34.00 -21.91 -2.41
C PHE A 80 33.19 -20.66 -2.02
N GLN A 81 32.83 -20.50 -0.74
CA GLN A 81 32.08 -19.32 -0.27
C GLN A 81 32.97 -18.06 -0.22
N ALA A 82 32.44 -16.91 -0.65
CA ALA A 82 33.19 -15.66 -0.78
C ALA A 82 34.01 -15.27 0.47
N VAL A 83 33.54 -15.59 1.68
CA VAL A 83 34.24 -15.31 2.96
C VAL A 83 35.69 -15.82 2.97
N TYR A 84 35.99 -16.93 2.29
CA TYR A 84 37.33 -17.52 2.24
C TYR A 84 38.25 -16.90 1.16
N LEU A 85 37.72 -16.07 0.26
CA LEU A 85 38.45 -15.49 -0.87
C LEU A 85 39.69 -14.68 -0.48
N PRO A 86 39.67 -13.79 0.54
CA PRO A 86 40.86 -13.02 0.90
C PRO A 86 41.97 -13.94 1.44
N TRP A 87 41.59 -14.97 2.19
CA TRP A 87 42.52 -15.96 2.76
C TRP A 87 43.11 -16.87 1.67
N ALA A 88 42.33 -17.23 0.65
CA ALA A 88 42.81 -17.98 -0.51
C ALA A 88 43.80 -17.16 -1.37
N ILE A 89 43.52 -15.86 -1.58
CA ILE A 89 44.44 -14.95 -2.27
C ILE A 89 45.75 -14.79 -1.48
N LEU A 90 45.65 -14.49 -0.18
CA LEU A 90 46.81 -14.25 0.68
C LEU A 90 47.67 -15.51 0.85
N GLY A 91 47.04 -16.69 0.99
CA GLY A 91 47.73 -17.98 1.06
C GLY A 91 48.42 -18.36 -0.26
N LEU A 92 47.83 -18.03 -1.42
CA LEU A 92 48.48 -18.21 -2.71
C LEU A 92 49.73 -17.33 -2.84
N THR A 93 49.65 -16.07 -2.40
CA THR A 93 50.81 -15.15 -2.39
C THR A 93 51.90 -15.63 -1.43
N LEU A 94 51.55 -16.19 -0.28
CA LEU A 94 52.51 -16.78 0.66
C LEU A 94 53.27 -17.97 0.04
N VAL A 95 52.59 -18.80 -0.76
CA VAL A 95 53.20 -19.96 -1.45
C VAL A 95 54.01 -19.57 -2.68
N LEU A 96 53.57 -18.58 -3.47
CA LEU A 96 54.21 -18.22 -4.75
C LEU A 96 55.20 -17.05 -4.67
N GLY A 97 55.01 -16.14 -3.71
CA GLY A 97 55.83 -14.93 -3.52
C GLY A 97 56.55 -14.86 -2.17
N GLY A 98 56.31 -15.83 -1.28
CA GLY A 98 56.95 -15.92 0.03
C GLY A 98 56.34 -15.01 1.11
N PRO A 99 56.90 -15.04 2.34
CA PRO A 99 56.36 -14.33 3.48
C PRO A 99 56.28 -12.81 3.29
N ASP A 100 57.32 -12.18 2.74
CA ASP A 100 57.40 -10.72 2.62
C ASP A 100 56.37 -10.18 1.62
N ALA A 101 56.16 -10.87 0.50
CA ALA A 101 55.12 -10.52 -0.47
C ALA A 101 53.71 -10.68 0.13
N ALA A 102 53.48 -11.74 0.91
CA ALA A 102 52.21 -11.93 1.61
C ALA A 102 51.99 -10.86 2.70
N LEU A 103 53.04 -10.47 3.44
CA LEU A 103 52.97 -9.44 4.48
C LEU A 103 52.69 -8.06 3.86
N GLN A 104 53.38 -7.71 2.76
CA GLN A 104 53.07 -6.52 1.96
C GLN A 104 51.62 -6.56 1.42
N GLN A 105 51.15 -7.71 0.91
CA GLN A 105 49.76 -7.83 0.43
C GLN A 105 48.74 -7.67 1.58
N GLY A 106 49.04 -8.22 2.75
CA GLY A 106 48.21 -8.19 3.96
C GLY A 106 47.86 -6.77 4.44
N THR A 107 48.65 -5.76 4.07
CA THR A 107 48.31 -4.33 4.30
C THR A 107 46.94 -3.95 3.72
N GLY A 108 46.55 -4.53 2.58
CA GLY A 108 45.22 -4.32 1.98
C GLY A 108 44.07 -4.88 2.81
N LEU A 109 44.32 -6.00 3.50
CA LEU A 109 43.36 -6.59 4.45
C LEU A 109 43.18 -5.69 5.67
N ILE A 110 44.26 -5.10 6.18
CA ILE A 110 44.23 -4.12 7.29
C ILE A 110 43.48 -2.86 6.86
N ALA A 111 43.80 -2.29 5.69
CA ALA A 111 43.14 -1.10 5.15
C ALA A 111 41.62 -1.28 4.99
N ALA A 112 41.17 -2.44 4.49
CA ALA A 112 39.75 -2.73 4.32
C ALA A 112 39.02 -3.00 5.65
N HIS A 113 39.66 -3.67 6.62
CA HIS A 113 39.13 -3.78 7.99
C HIS A 113 39.01 -2.41 8.66
N LEU A 114 40.00 -1.52 8.51
CA LEU A 114 39.96 -0.17 9.08
C LEU A 114 38.83 0.67 8.47
N TYR A 115 38.57 0.53 7.17
CA TYR A 115 37.42 1.16 6.52
C TYR A 115 36.07 0.65 7.05
N ASP A 116 35.87 -0.68 7.15
CA ASP A 116 34.64 -1.26 7.73
C ASP A 116 34.50 -0.89 9.22
N PHE A 117 35.59 -0.81 9.97
CA PHE A 117 35.57 -0.35 11.36
C PHE A 117 35.06 1.09 11.47
N LEU A 118 35.67 2.04 10.76
CA LEU A 118 35.35 3.47 10.85
C LEU A 118 33.98 3.82 10.25
N THR A 119 33.57 3.14 9.18
CA THR A 119 32.27 3.41 8.51
C THR A 119 31.08 2.65 9.10
N ARG A 120 31.30 1.44 9.64
CA ARG A 120 30.21 0.52 10.02
C ARG A 120 30.27 0.10 11.49
N LEU A 121 31.35 -0.51 11.95
CA LEU A 121 31.39 -1.10 13.30
C LEU A 121 31.34 -0.02 14.40
N TRP A 122 32.15 1.02 14.28
CA TRP A 122 32.24 2.10 15.26
C TRP A 122 30.92 2.90 15.39
N PRO A 123 30.22 3.29 14.29
CA PRO A 123 28.90 3.91 14.40
C PRO A 123 27.79 2.97 14.89
N THR A 124 27.85 1.67 14.54
CA THR A 124 26.78 0.71 14.89
C THR A 124 26.85 0.24 16.35
N PHE A 125 28.06 0.05 16.89
CA PHE A 125 28.26 -0.55 18.21
C PHE A 125 28.97 0.37 19.22
N GLY A 126 29.78 1.33 18.77
CA GLY A 126 30.50 2.28 19.62
C GLY A 126 29.76 3.60 19.87
N GLY A 127 28.56 3.80 19.31
CA GLY A 127 27.78 5.04 19.41
C GLY A 127 28.41 6.25 18.70
N GLY A 128 29.45 6.02 17.89
CA GLY A 128 30.25 7.08 17.28
C GLY A 128 29.64 7.71 16.02
N LYS A 129 30.19 8.86 15.62
CA LYS A 129 29.93 9.43 14.29
C LYS A 129 30.71 8.63 13.24
N ASN A 130 30.13 8.37 12.06
CA ASN A 130 30.91 7.93 10.92
C ASN A 130 31.85 9.07 10.49
N TYR A 131 33.16 8.84 10.62
CA TYR A 131 34.23 9.78 10.30
C TYR A 131 34.56 9.84 8.81
N ILE A 132 34.35 8.76 8.05
CA ILE A 132 34.65 8.73 6.61
C ILE A 132 33.36 9.07 5.85
N ARG A 133 33.37 10.24 5.21
CA ARG A 133 32.30 10.71 4.32
C ARG A 133 32.91 11.27 3.05
N THR A 134 32.31 10.94 1.91
CA THR A 134 32.66 11.45 0.59
C THR A 134 32.71 12.98 0.59
N PRO A 135 33.87 13.60 0.33
CA PRO A 135 34.02 15.05 0.37
C PRO A 135 33.11 15.74 -0.65
N SER A 136 32.61 16.94 -0.32
CA SER A 136 31.69 17.69 -1.20
C SER A 136 32.28 18.07 -2.57
N ILE A 137 33.62 18.07 -2.71
CA ILE A 137 34.33 18.21 -3.99
C ILE A 137 34.18 16.93 -4.82
N VAL A 138 34.41 15.76 -4.22
CA VAL A 138 34.24 14.45 -4.86
C VAL A 138 32.76 14.22 -5.24
N GLN A 139 31.82 14.58 -4.36
CA GLN A 139 30.38 14.53 -4.66
C GLN A 139 29.99 15.42 -5.85
N LYS A 140 30.71 16.52 -6.11
CA LYS A 140 30.49 17.36 -7.30
C LYS A 140 31.10 16.73 -8.56
N TRP A 141 32.30 16.15 -8.47
CA TRP A 141 32.93 15.45 -9.61
C TRP A 141 32.07 14.29 -10.13
N PHE A 142 31.51 13.48 -9.23
CA PHE A 142 30.67 12.32 -9.60
C PHE A 142 29.17 12.63 -9.67
N GLY A 143 28.73 13.82 -9.22
CA GLY A 143 27.31 14.20 -9.10
C GLY A 143 26.90 15.43 -9.92
N ALA A 144 27.70 15.82 -10.92
CA ALA A 144 27.56 17.08 -11.67
C ALA A 144 26.17 17.32 -12.30
N ASP A 145 25.39 16.27 -12.58
CA ASP A 145 24.07 16.36 -13.22
C ASP A 145 22.87 16.24 -12.24
N GLN A 146 23.09 15.91 -10.96
CA GLN A 146 21.99 15.77 -9.99
C GLN A 146 21.65 17.09 -9.29
N ARG A 147 20.87 17.94 -9.97
CA ARG A 147 20.25 19.14 -9.39
C ARG A 147 19.15 18.79 -8.37
N GLY A 148 19.56 18.42 -7.15
CA GLY A 148 18.87 18.87 -5.93
C GLY A 148 17.75 18.03 -5.33
N VAL A 149 17.61 16.73 -5.65
CA VAL A 149 16.69 15.84 -4.91
C VAL A 149 17.27 15.53 -3.52
N LYS A 150 16.94 16.35 -2.51
CA LYS A 150 17.30 16.11 -1.10
C LYS A 150 16.51 14.91 -0.52
N THR A 151 17.03 13.71 -0.72
CA THR A 151 16.56 12.46 -0.12
C THR A 151 16.65 12.48 1.41
N LYS A 152 15.57 12.86 2.08
CA LYS A 152 15.46 12.72 3.55
C LYS A 152 15.33 11.25 3.92
N GLY A 153 16.29 10.74 4.71
CA GLY A 153 16.28 9.39 5.23
C GLY A 153 15.06 9.09 6.11
N TYR A 154 14.47 7.92 5.92
CA TYR A 154 13.29 7.44 6.64
C TYR A 154 13.61 7.14 8.12
N GLY A 155 12.82 7.67 9.06
CA GLY A 155 12.79 7.17 10.45
C GLY A 155 13.59 7.90 11.52
N THR A 156 14.02 9.16 11.32
CA THR A 156 14.55 9.99 12.43
C THR A 156 13.42 10.80 13.09
N ALA A 157 13.27 10.66 14.41
CA ALA A 157 12.30 11.42 15.19
C ALA A 157 12.85 12.83 15.51
N TYR A 158 11.99 13.84 15.37
CA TYR A 158 12.34 15.22 15.70
C TYR A 158 12.19 15.48 17.21
N ARG A 159 13.31 15.63 17.92
CA ARG A 159 13.37 16.41 19.16
C ARG A 159 13.77 17.85 18.78
N PRO A 160 13.00 18.88 19.13
CA PRO A 160 13.48 20.26 19.00
C PRO A 160 14.68 20.47 19.92
N ALA A 161 15.68 21.23 19.46
CA ALA A 161 16.77 21.68 20.31
C ALA A 161 16.30 22.82 21.21
N SER A 162 16.86 22.92 22.42
CA SER A 162 16.68 24.05 23.33
C SER A 162 17.21 25.35 22.70
N GLN A 163 16.57 26.47 23.04
CA GLN A 163 16.84 27.78 22.45
C GLN A 163 17.96 28.50 23.21
N ASP A 164 19.22 28.14 22.94
CA ASP A 164 20.37 28.82 23.53
C ASP A 164 20.68 30.17 22.83
N ASN A 165 21.03 31.17 23.63
CA ASN A 165 21.05 32.59 23.26
C ASN A 165 22.48 33.06 22.93
N PRO A 166 22.77 33.66 21.75
CA PRO A 166 24.14 33.98 21.35
C PRO A 166 24.73 35.17 22.12
N ARG A 167 25.91 34.98 22.74
CA ARG A 167 26.77 36.07 23.25
C ARG A 167 27.88 36.43 22.24
N ARG A 168 28.33 37.69 22.30
CA ARG A 168 29.30 38.32 21.39
C ARG A 168 30.76 37.91 21.65
N GLY A 169 31.55 37.97 20.59
CA GLY A 169 32.99 38.28 20.61
C GLY A 169 33.91 37.20 20.01
N THR A 170 35.03 37.51 19.35
CA THR A 170 35.51 38.81 18.78
C THR A 170 36.41 38.49 17.57
N SER A 171 36.54 39.42 16.62
CA SER A 171 37.26 39.28 15.34
C SER A 171 38.79 39.38 15.41
N SER A 172 39.49 38.84 14.40
CA SER A 172 40.68 39.51 13.84
C SER A 172 41.02 39.08 12.40
N GLY A 173 40.99 40.05 11.47
CA GLY A 173 41.70 40.02 10.18
C GLY A 173 41.02 39.31 9.00
N PHE A 174 41.14 39.81 7.77
CA PHE A 174 41.48 41.17 7.31
C PHE A 174 40.78 41.42 5.97
N SER A 175 40.46 42.67 5.65
CA SER A 175 39.73 43.07 4.44
C SER A 175 40.49 44.16 3.69
N PHE A 176 40.34 44.20 2.37
CA PHE A 176 40.42 45.44 1.60
C PHE A 176 39.35 45.48 0.51
N SER A 177 38.98 46.69 0.12
CA SER A 177 37.82 47.08 -0.70
C SER A 177 37.74 46.38 -2.07
N ASP A 178 36.56 45.96 -2.55
CA ASP A 178 35.36 46.76 -2.92
C ASP A 178 35.57 47.73 -4.09
N SER A 179 34.72 47.58 -5.11
CA SER A 179 34.44 48.61 -6.11
C SER A 179 32.99 48.43 -6.59
N TRP A 180 32.27 49.55 -6.80
CA TRP A 180 30.87 49.60 -7.24
C TRP A 180 29.82 49.15 -6.21
N ASN A 181 29.72 49.88 -5.09
CA ASN A 181 28.48 49.95 -4.31
C ASN A 181 28.22 51.41 -3.85
N HIS A 182 27.56 52.20 -4.70
CA HIS A 182 27.34 53.63 -4.44
C HIS A 182 26.08 54.21 -5.10
N ARG A 183 25.33 54.99 -4.29
CA ARG A 183 24.24 55.94 -4.63
C ARG A 183 22.90 55.36 -5.11
N GLY A 184 21.81 55.87 -4.50
CA GLY A 184 20.47 55.87 -5.09
C GLY A 184 19.36 55.46 -4.12
N ALA A 185 18.67 56.45 -3.54
CA ALA A 185 17.38 56.23 -2.87
C ALA A 185 16.30 57.06 -3.58
N GLY A 186 15.15 56.45 -3.84
CA GLY A 186 14.02 57.08 -4.53
C GLY A 186 13.74 56.48 -5.93
N HIS A 187 12.53 56.58 -6.47
CA HIS A 187 11.32 57.17 -5.88
C HIS A 187 10.06 56.47 -6.42
N ARG A 188 8.93 56.60 -5.71
CA ARG A 188 7.61 56.25 -6.26
C ARG A 188 7.25 57.22 -7.39
N PRO A 189 6.46 56.75 -8.38
CA PRO A 189 5.35 57.53 -8.90
C PRO A 189 4.02 56.99 -8.36
N GLN A 190 3.08 57.90 -8.11
CA GLN A 190 1.67 57.61 -7.82
C GLN A 190 0.86 58.67 -8.59
N VAL A 191 -0.40 58.34 -8.94
CA VAL A 191 -1.38 59.18 -9.69
C VAL A 191 -0.95 59.63 -11.11
N TYR A 192 -1.87 59.98 -12.03
CA TYR A 192 -3.35 59.99 -12.02
C TYR A 192 -3.90 59.26 -13.28
N GLY A 193 -5.22 59.04 -13.36
CA GLY A 193 -5.88 58.38 -14.50
C GLY A 193 -6.44 59.32 -15.59
N LYS A 194 -7.47 58.83 -16.31
CA LYS A 194 -8.12 59.31 -17.57
C LYS A 194 -7.41 58.95 -18.89
N THR A 195 -8.08 58.04 -19.61
CA THR A 195 -8.30 57.86 -21.08
C THR A 195 -8.57 56.36 -21.28
N GLN A 196 -9.68 55.82 -21.77
CA GLN A 196 -10.83 56.36 -22.52
C GLN A 196 -10.44 57.06 -23.84
N GLU A 197 -11.01 56.58 -24.94
CA GLU A 197 -10.56 56.78 -26.35
C GLU A 197 -9.28 56.00 -26.73
N LEU A 198 -8.98 55.94 -28.04
CA LEU A 198 -7.91 55.17 -28.69
C LEU A 198 -8.02 53.63 -28.64
N LEU A 199 -9.25 53.09 -28.62
CA LEU A 199 -9.57 51.78 -29.23
C LEU A 199 -10.70 51.90 -30.27
N SER A 200 -10.74 53.07 -30.91
CA SER A 200 -11.59 53.47 -32.03
C SER A 200 -10.70 54.04 -33.13
N VAL A 201 -11.14 53.95 -34.39
CA VAL A 201 -10.41 54.35 -35.60
C VAL A 201 -9.27 53.37 -36.00
N LEU A 202 -9.67 52.19 -36.48
CA LEU A 202 -9.45 51.79 -37.89
C LEU A 202 -10.33 50.57 -38.24
N LEU A 203 -11.38 50.82 -39.03
CA LEU A 203 -12.36 49.86 -39.58
C LEU A 203 -11.85 49.26 -40.92
N PRO A 204 -12.53 48.29 -41.60
CA PRO A 204 -13.94 47.85 -41.50
C PRO A 204 -14.08 46.31 -41.25
N ALA A 205 -15.17 45.55 -41.49
CA ALA A 205 -16.43 45.78 -42.22
C ALA A 205 -17.58 44.81 -41.83
N LEU A 206 -18.77 45.05 -42.40
CA LEU A 206 -19.89 44.11 -42.63
C LEU A 206 -20.75 43.68 -41.40
N PRO A 207 -22.05 43.34 -41.61
CA PRO A 207 -23.10 44.12 -40.95
C PRO A 207 -23.98 43.38 -39.92
N SER A 208 -24.72 44.19 -39.16
CA SER A 208 -25.83 43.77 -38.30
C SER A 208 -26.99 43.17 -39.11
N ALA A 209 -27.45 41.99 -38.69
CA ALA A 209 -28.77 41.46 -39.02
C ALA A 209 -29.74 41.74 -37.87
N ARG A 210 -30.94 42.26 -38.19
CA ARG A 210 -32.03 42.41 -37.22
C ARG A 210 -32.71 41.07 -36.98
N ILE A 211 -33.15 40.80 -35.74
CA ILE A 211 -34.12 39.73 -35.46
C ILE A 211 -35.53 40.32 -35.55
N ASP A 212 -36.44 39.57 -36.14
CA ASP A 212 -37.79 40.01 -36.55
C ASP A 212 -38.73 40.20 -35.34
N PRO A 213 -39.47 41.32 -35.20
CA PRO A 213 -40.33 41.58 -34.03
C PRO A 213 -41.53 40.63 -33.88
N LYS A 214 -41.82 39.78 -34.87
CA LYS A 214 -43.00 38.87 -34.87
C LYS A 214 -42.96 37.74 -33.82
N MET A 215 -41.82 37.46 -33.20
CA MET A 215 -41.71 36.44 -32.15
C MET A 215 -42.17 36.94 -30.75
N SER A 216 -42.71 38.17 -30.66
CA SER A 216 -43.18 38.78 -29.39
C SER A 216 -44.71 38.76 -29.21
N GLN A 217 -45.49 38.52 -30.27
CA GLN A 217 -46.95 38.64 -30.27
C GLN A 217 -47.71 37.33 -29.98
N LEU A 218 -47.04 36.27 -29.52
CA LEU A 218 -47.66 34.99 -29.13
C LEU A 218 -47.69 34.73 -27.62
N LEU A 219 -47.30 35.71 -26.79
CA LEU A 219 -47.20 35.56 -25.32
C LEU A 219 -47.87 36.70 -24.52
N ALA A 220 -48.64 37.60 -25.16
CA ALA A 220 -49.11 38.83 -24.50
C ALA A 220 -50.52 39.33 -24.90
N THR A 221 -51.46 38.43 -25.19
CA THR A 221 -52.93 38.62 -25.09
C THR A 221 -53.53 37.23 -24.91
N SER A 222 -54.23 36.88 -23.84
CA SER A 222 -55.34 37.64 -23.24
C SER A 222 -55.45 37.51 -21.70
N GLY A 223 -55.61 38.63 -20.99
CA GLY A 223 -56.59 38.70 -19.87
C GLY A 223 -58.01 38.75 -20.47
N GLN A 224 -59.12 38.65 -19.76
CA GLN A 224 -59.47 38.88 -18.35
C GLN A 224 -60.78 38.05 -18.10
N GLU A 225 -61.39 37.86 -16.93
CA GLU A 225 -61.31 38.46 -15.59
C GLU A 225 -61.87 37.44 -14.54
N ASP A 226 -62.20 37.88 -13.32
CA ASP A 226 -63.00 37.23 -12.27
C ASP A 226 -62.47 35.97 -11.55
N GLY A 227 -62.67 35.89 -10.22
CA GLY A 227 -62.69 34.60 -9.51
C GLY A 227 -62.14 34.47 -8.08
N ASP A 228 -61.82 35.57 -7.38
CA ASP A 228 -61.28 35.61 -5.99
C ASP A 228 -61.71 34.46 -5.03
N LYS A 229 -60.76 33.55 -4.72
CA LYS A 229 -60.70 32.75 -3.46
C LYS A 229 -59.44 31.88 -3.30
N ASP A 230 -59.23 31.45 -2.05
CA ASP A 230 -58.42 30.32 -1.57
C ASP A 230 -56.88 30.43 -1.62
N ASP A 231 -56.33 31.63 -1.44
CA ASP A 231 -54.89 31.84 -1.14
C ASP A 231 -54.52 31.52 0.34
N GLU A 232 -55.01 30.37 0.85
CA GLU A 232 -54.68 29.84 2.19
C GLU A 232 -54.30 28.32 2.18
N ALA A 233 -54.11 27.73 1.01
CA ALA A 233 -53.96 26.27 0.85
C ALA A 233 -52.52 25.71 0.88
N SER A 234 -51.48 26.54 1.01
CA SER A 234 -50.06 26.11 0.94
C SER A 234 -49.38 25.82 2.29
N ARG A 235 -50.11 25.98 3.42
CA ARG A 235 -49.69 25.55 4.77
C ARG A 235 -50.56 24.44 5.36
N ALA A 236 -51.16 23.61 4.51
CA ALA A 236 -51.92 22.44 4.92
C ALA A 236 -51.01 21.21 5.14
N VAL A 237 -51.23 20.48 6.23
CA VAL A 237 -50.60 19.16 6.45
C VAL A 237 -51.27 18.15 5.52
N THR A 238 -50.59 17.73 4.46
CA THR A 238 -51.07 16.65 3.59
C THR A 238 -50.91 15.30 4.30
N THR A 239 -51.86 14.97 5.17
CA THR A 239 -51.98 13.64 5.78
C THR A 239 -52.19 12.59 4.69
N ILE A 240 -51.22 11.69 4.52
CA ILE A 240 -51.34 10.54 3.63
C ILE A 240 -52.51 9.67 4.15
N PRO A 241 -53.52 9.34 3.33
CA PRO A 241 -54.61 8.46 3.76
C PRO A 241 -54.05 7.07 4.10
N PRO A 242 -54.58 6.38 5.14
CA PRO A 242 -54.03 5.12 5.63
C PRO A 242 -54.29 3.97 4.65
N GLN A 243 -53.41 3.82 3.65
CA GLN A 243 -53.43 2.70 2.73
C GLN A 243 -52.81 1.47 3.39
N ASN A 244 -53.54 0.35 3.40
CA ASN A 244 -53.15 -0.88 4.10
C ASN A 244 -52.12 -1.74 3.33
N ILE A 245 -51.33 -1.09 2.46
CA ILE A 245 -50.28 -1.66 1.63
C ILE A 245 -49.08 -0.72 1.75
N ALA A 246 -47.93 -1.24 2.17
CA ALA A 246 -46.72 -0.43 2.28
C ALA A 246 -46.28 0.08 0.90
N SER A 247 -46.13 1.40 0.75
CA SER A 247 -45.66 2.03 -0.48
C SER A 247 -44.33 1.40 -0.92
N THR A 248 -44.30 0.79 -2.10
CA THR A 248 -43.10 0.18 -2.67
C THR A 248 -42.13 1.24 -3.18
N ILE A 249 -41.43 1.90 -2.26
CA ILE A 249 -40.34 2.83 -2.55
C ILE A 249 -39.30 2.09 -3.39
N ASP A 250 -39.08 2.49 -4.64
CA ASP A 250 -38.01 1.88 -5.41
C ASP A 250 -36.65 2.25 -4.78
N SER A 251 -35.79 1.25 -4.69
CA SER A 251 -34.40 1.37 -4.25
C SER A 251 -33.42 1.31 -5.41
N GLY A 252 -33.90 1.19 -6.65
CA GLY A 252 -33.12 1.23 -7.88
C GLY A 252 -32.19 2.44 -7.98
N ASP A 253 -32.67 3.62 -7.56
CA ASP A 253 -31.92 4.89 -7.63
C ASP A 253 -31.16 5.25 -6.34
N TRP A 254 -31.23 4.41 -5.31
CA TRP A 254 -30.56 4.70 -4.03
C TRP A 254 -29.02 4.73 -4.19
N PRO A 255 -28.31 5.62 -3.48
CA PRO A 255 -26.89 5.88 -3.73
C PRO A 255 -25.97 4.73 -3.29
N LEU A 256 -24.89 4.54 -4.06
CA LEU A 256 -23.72 3.74 -3.70
C LEU A 256 -24.10 2.32 -3.21
N LEU A 257 -23.76 1.96 -1.97
CA LEU A 257 -24.00 0.64 -1.40
C LEU A 257 -25.47 0.37 -1.04
N LEU A 258 -26.33 1.40 -1.07
CA LEU A 258 -27.78 1.28 -0.89
C LEU A 258 -28.53 1.02 -2.21
N LYS A 259 -27.86 1.06 -3.38
CA LYS A 259 -28.52 0.79 -4.67
C LYS A 259 -29.14 -0.61 -4.71
N ASN A 260 -30.41 -0.73 -5.05
CA ASN A 260 -31.19 -1.97 -4.97
C ASN A 260 -31.32 -2.57 -3.54
N TYR A 261 -31.39 -1.76 -2.47
CA TYR A 261 -31.50 -2.25 -1.08
C TYR A 261 -32.68 -3.22 -0.82
N LEU A 262 -33.76 -3.15 -1.59
CA LEU A 262 -34.89 -4.09 -1.50
C LEU A 262 -34.63 -5.45 -2.15
N LYS A 263 -33.60 -5.61 -2.98
CA LYS A 263 -33.20 -6.91 -3.57
C LYS A 263 -32.34 -7.77 -2.63
N LEU A 264 -32.03 -7.26 -1.44
CA LEU A 264 -31.31 -7.97 -0.38
C LEU A 264 -32.27 -8.87 0.42
N LEU A 265 -31.87 -10.12 0.65
CA LEU A 265 -32.59 -11.09 1.47
C LEU A 265 -32.64 -10.63 2.93
N VAL A 266 -33.79 -10.82 3.59
CA VAL A 266 -34.06 -10.32 4.94
C VAL A 266 -33.91 -11.44 5.97
N ARG A 267 -32.92 -11.35 6.88
CA ARG A 267 -32.83 -12.24 8.06
C ARG A 267 -33.61 -11.68 9.25
N ASN A 268 -33.69 -10.35 9.38
CA ASN A 268 -34.40 -9.67 10.46
C ASN A 268 -35.10 -8.42 9.93
N GLY A 269 -36.43 -8.35 10.05
CA GLY A 269 -37.21 -7.14 9.73
C GLY A 269 -37.04 -6.01 10.75
N HIS A 270 -36.69 -6.34 12.00
CA HIS A 270 -36.64 -5.40 13.12
C HIS A 270 -35.22 -5.13 13.63
N TYR A 271 -34.95 -3.86 13.92
CA TYR A 271 -33.77 -3.37 14.63
C TYR A 271 -34.13 -2.05 15.34
N THR A 272 -33.29 -1.60 16.27
CA THR A 272 -33.38 -0.25 16.85
C THR A 272 -32.34 0.65 16.16
N PRO A 273 -32.75 1.65 15.37
CA PRO A 273 -31.81 2.60 14.76
C PRO A 273 -31.05 3.39 15.84
N ILE A 274 -29.79 3.75 15.54
CA ILE A 274 -28.97 4.57 16.43
C ILE A 274 -28.66 5.91 15.74
N PRO A 275 -28.82 7.06 16.43
CA PRO A 275 -28.51 8.40 15.88
C PRO A 275 -26.99 8.69 15.85
N HIS A 276 -26.20 7.73 15.37
CA HIS A 276 -24.75 7.81 15.19
C HIS A 276 -24.39 7.36 13.77
N GLY A 277 -23.37 7.96 13.15
CA GLY A 277 -23.05 7.71 11.73
C GLY A 277 -24.02 8.41 10.77
N SER A 278 -23.58 8.63 9.53
CA SER A 278 -24.32 9.38 8.51
C SER A 278 -24.20 8.72 7.13
N GLU A 279 -25.28 8.78 6.35
CA GLU A 279 -25.32 8.36 4.95
C GLU A 279 -24.16 9.02 4.16
N PRO A 280 -23.45 8.28 3.29
CA PRO A 280 -22.18 8.74 2.72
C PRO A 280 -22.15 10.15 2.10
N TYR A 281 -23.22 10.56 1.41
CA TYR A 281 -23.32 11.91 0.83
C TYR A 281 -23.75 13.00 1.82
N LYS A 282 -24.47 12.65 2.88
CA LYS A 282 -24.99 13.57 3.91
C LYS A 282 -24.03 13.76 5.10
N ARG A 283 -22.77 13.37 4.94
CA ARG A 283 -21.69 13.64 5.90
C ARG A 283 -21.36 15.13 5.93
N ASP A 284 -20.97 15.64 7.09
CA ASP A 284 -20.32 16.94 7.23
C ASP A 284 -19.03 16.97 6.39
N ILE A 285 -18.65 18.13 5.85
CA ILE A 285 -17.54 18.23 4.89
C ILE A 285 -16.22 17.67 5.43
N LYS A 286 -15.96 17.81 6.74
CA LYS A 286 -14.75 17.31 7.38
C LYS A 286 -14.71 15.78 7.42
N SER A 287 -15.80 15.12 7.84
CA SER A 287 -15.86 13.65 7.81
C SER A 287 -16.06 13.10 6.40
N TYR A 288 -16.63 13.88 5.48
CA TYR A 288 -16.68 13.58 4.04
C TYR A 288 -15.27 13.53 3.44
N ILE A 289 -14.48 14.61 3.55
CA ILE A 289 -13.08 14.68 3.11
C ILE A 289 -12.25 13.57 3.74
N SER A 290 -12.30 13.40 5.07
CA SER A 290 -11.54 12.33 5.74
C SER A 290 -12.04 10.91 5.42
N SER A 291 -13.18 10.76 4.72
CA SER A 291 -13.66 9.50 4.15
C SER A 291 -13.56 9.46 2.62
N GLY A 292 -12.87 10.44 2.05
CA GLY A 292 -12.90 10.73 0.63
C GLY A 292 -11.92 9.90 -0.19
N ILE A 293 -12.26 9.74 -1.46
CA ILE A 293 -11.37 9.34 -2.52
C ILE A 293 -11.47 10.35 -3.68
N ILE A 294 -10.38 10.54 -4.40
CA ILE A 294 -10.33 11.35 -5.63
C ILE A 294 -9.90 10.41 -6.75
N ASN A 295 -10.69 10.30 -7.82
CA ASN A 295 -10.28 9.62 -9.04
C ASN A 295 -9.51 10.64 -9.88
N LEU A 296 -8.20 10.73 -9.68
CA LEU A 296 -7.39 11.79 -10.29
C LEU A 296 -6.93 11.41 -11.69
N ASP A 297 -7.03 12.30 -12.67
CA ASP A 297 -6.17 12.21 -13.85
C ASP A 297 -4.77 12.68 -13.48
N LYS A 298 -3.83 11.73 -13.37
CA LYS A 298 -2.44 12.06 -13.07
C LYS A 298 -1.82 12.75 -14.29
N PRO A 299 -1.32 14.00 -14.19
CA PRO A 299 -0.60 14.63 -15.28
C PRO A 299 0.72 13.91 -15.58
N SER A 300 1.23 14.06 -16.82
CA SER A 300 2.54 13.52 -17.19
C SER A 300 3.67 14.34 -16.56
N ASN A 301 4.80 13.67 -16.29
CA ASN A 301 6.05 14.11 -15.64
C ASN A 301 6.20 13.89 -14.12
N PRO A 302 5.32 14.35 -13.20
CA PRO A 302 5.56 14.11 -11.77
C PRO A 302 5.31 12.65 -11.40
N SER A 303 6.01 12.14 -10.37
CA SER A 303 5.74 10.81 -9.85
C SER A 303 4.40 10.75 -9.11
N SER A 304 3.81 9.56 -9.02
CA SER A 304 2.57 9.35 -8.25
C SER A 304 2.68 9.79 -6.78
N HIS A 305 3.89 9.73 -6.19
CA HIS A 305 4.12 10.13 -4.80
C HIS A 305 4.13 11.65 -4.61
N GLU A 306 4.68 12.40 -5.56
CA GLU A 306 4.70 13.87 -5.52
C GLU A 306 3.28 14.44 -5.69
N VAL A 307 2.53 13.92 -6.66
CA VAL A 307 1.11 14.24 -6.88
C VAL A 307 0.28 14.01 -5.60
N VAL A 308 0.46 12.87 -4.95
CA VAL A 308 -0.23 12.50 -3.69
C VAL A 308 0.22 13.37 -2.50
N ALA A 309 1.46 13.89 -2.52
CA ALA A 309 1.96 14.83 -1.53
C ALA A 309 1.45 16.28 -1.76
N TRP A 310 1.27 16.69 -3.02
CA TRP A 310 0.63 17.97 -3.37
C TRP A 310 -0.83 17.98 -2.96
N LEU A 311 -1.60 16.93 -3.28
CA LEU A 311 -2.99 16.77 -2.82
C LEU A 311 -3.11 16.82 -1.29
N LYS A 312 -2.20 16.15 -0.57
CA LYS A 312 -2.15 16.24 0.90
C LYS A 312 -1.99 17.69 1.39
N ARG A 313 -1.13 18.47 0.72
CA ARG A 313 -0.87 19.88 1.07
C ARG A 313 -2.07 20.78 0.75
N ILE A 314 -2.69 20.60 -0.42
CA ILE A 314 -3.87 21.37 -0.87
C ILE A 314 -5.04 21.15 0.09
N LEU A 315 -5.41 19.89 0.33
CA LEU A 315 -6.56 19.53 1.17
C LEU A 315 -6.29 19.66 2.68
N ARG A 316 -5.04 19.93 3.09
CA ARG A 316 -4.59 20.06 4.50
C ARG A 316 -4.85 18.81 5.37
N VAL A 317 -4.95 17.65 4.74
CA VAL A 317 -5.32 16.35 5.36
C VAL A 317 -4.13 15.62 6.01
N GLN A 318 -4.41 14.67 6.91
CA GLN A 318 -3.37 14.00 7.70
C GLN A 318 -2.66 12.88 6.93
N LYS A 319 -3.39 12.11 6.11
CA LYS A 319 -2.86 10.97 5.34
C LYS A 319 -3.46 10.92 3.95
N THR A 320 -2.64 10.56 2.97
CA THR A 320 -3.05 10.22 1.60
C THR A 320 -2.32 8.96 1.15
N GLY A 321 -2.86 8.28 0.14
CA GLY A 321 -2.25 7.10 -0.49
C GLY A 321 -2.99 6.74 -1.79
N HIS A 322 -2.46 5.86 -2.63
CA HIS A 322 -2.98 5.68 -4.00
C HIS A 322 -3.05 4.22 -4.48
N SER A 323 -3.94 3.96 -5.45
CA SER A 323 -4.28 2.63 -6.02
C SER A 323 -3.18 1.91 -6.83
N GLY A 324 -1.92 2.34 -6.69
CA GLY A 324 -0.77 1.76 -7.39
C GLY A 324 -0.06 2.80 -8.25
N THR A 325 1.27 2.75 -8.20
CA THR A 325 2.18 3.72 -8.83
C THR A 325 2.02 3.70 -10.35
N LEU A 326 1.75 4.87 -10.93
CA LEU A 326 2.04 5.19 -12.32
C LEU A 326 3.47 5.74 -12.43
N ASP A 327 4.19 5.27 -13.45
CA ASP A 327 5.49 5.81 -13.86
C ASP A 327 5.38 7.33 -14.14
N PRO A 328 6.46 8.12 -14.01
CA PRO A 328 6.42 9.58 -14.13
C PRO A 328 5.70 10.10 -15.39
N LYS A 329 5.99 9.51 -16.57
CA LYS A 329 5.40 9.89 -17.86
C LYS A 329 3.96 9.38 -18.11
N VAL A 330 3.39 8.57 -17.22
CA VAL A 330 2.12 7.86 -17.46
C VAL A 330 0.96 8.65 -16.87
N THR A 331 -0.15 8.76 -17.62
CA THR A 331 -1.32 9.58 -17.27
C THR A 331 -2.55 8.75 -16.88
N GLY A 332 -3.66 9.41 -16.54
CA GLY A 332 -4.94 8.76 -16.26
C GLY A 332 -5.15 8.34 -14.80
N CYS A 333 -6.15 7.48 -14.61
CA CYS A 333 -6.83 7.19 -13.36
C CYS A 333 -5.89 6.78 -12.21
N LEU A 334 -5.64 7.70 -11.29
CA LEU A 334 -4.92 7.50 -10.03
C LEU A 334 -5.89 7.77 -8.89
N ILE A 335 -6.52 6.71 -8.36
CA ILE A 335 -7.38 6.85 -7.18
C ILE A 335 -6.49 7.23 -5.99
N VAL A 336 -6.72 8.41 -5.43
CA VAL A 336 -6.07 8.92 -4.22
C VAL A 336 -7.06 8.82 -3.06
N CYS A 337 -6.74 8.01 -2.06
CA CYS A 337 -7.53 7.85 -0.85
C CYS A 337 -7.07 8.83 0.23
N ILE A 338 -8.01 9.47 0.92
CA ILE A 338 -7.79 10.44 2.00
C ILE A 338 -8.04 9.80 3.37
N ASP A 339 -7.26 10.18 4.39
CA ASP A 339 -7.38 9.79 5.81
C ASP A 339 -7.91 8.37 6.09
N ARG A 340 -9.22 8.19 6.34
CA ARG A 340 -9.84 6.89 6.64
C ARG A 340 -9.83 5.97 5.43
N ALA A 341 -10.06 6.50 4.23
CA ALA A 341 -10.05 5.75 2.98
C ALA A 341 -8.67 5.14 2.67
N THR A 342 -7.57 5.68 3.24
CA THR A 342 -6.24 5.05 3.12
C THR A 342 -6.20 3.60 3.61
N ARG A 343 -7.17 3.18 4.44
CA ARG A 343 -7.36 1.79 4.86
C ARG A 343 -7.60 0.83 3.68
N LEU A 344 -8.18 1.32 2.57
CA LEU A 344 -8.52 0.57 1.34
C LEU A 344 -7.40 0.53 0.29
N VAL A 345 -6.34 1.33 0.42
CA VAL A 345 -5.26 1.44 -0.59
C VAL A 345 -4.70 0.07 -1.01
N LYS A 346 -4.58 -0.88 -0.08
CA LYS A 346 -4.07 -2.23 -0.38
C LYS A 346 -4.98 -3.04 -1.32
N SER A 347 -6.31 -2.96 -1.20
CA SER A 347 -7.20 -3.69 -2.15
C SER A 347 -7.18 -3.03 -3.52
N GLN A 348 -7.17 -1.69 -3.58
CA GLN A 348 -7.08 -0.95 -4.84
C GLN A 348 -5.76 -1.20 -5.59
N GLN A 349 -4.64 -1.38 -4.86
CA GLN A 349 -3.36 -1.79 -5.43
C GLN A 349 -3.36 -3.21 -6.02
N SER A 350 -4.18 -4.12 -5.49
CA SER A 350 -4.29 -5.52 -5.97
C SER A 350 -5.39 -5.74 -7.02
N ALA A 351 -6.35 -4.82 -7.17
CA ALA A 351 -7.39 -4.92 -8.19
C ALA A 351 -6.83 -4.87 -9.63
N GLY A 352 -7.62 -5.33 -10.61
CA GLY A 352 -7.29 -5.22 -12.04
C GLY A 352 -7.03 -3.78 -12.51
N LYS A 353 -6.36 -3.64 -13.65
CA LYS A 353 -5.94 -2.37 -14.25
C LYS A 353 -6.10 -2.43 -15.77
N GLU A 354 -6.68 -1.38 -16.36
CA GLU A 354 -6.80 -1.23 -17.81
C GLU A 354 -6.00 -0.03 -18.30
N TYR A 355 -5.36 -0.18 -19.46
CA TYR A 355 -4.53 0.85 -20.05
C TYR A 355 -4.82 0.99 -21.55
N VAL A 356 -4.61 2.19 -22.08
CA VAL A 356 -4.37 2.42 -23.50
C VAL A 356 -2.89 2.72 -23.68
N CYS A 357 -2.25 1.97 -24.57
CA CYS A 357 -0.81 1.93 -24.75
C CYS A 357 -0.46 2.30 -26.20
N VAL A 358 0.50 3.21 -26.35
CA VAL A 358 1.14 3.51 -27.64
C VAL A 358 2.48 2.78 -27.67
N ILE A 359 2.63 1.83 -28.58
CA ILE A 359 3.88 1.12 -28.86
C ILE A 359 4.54 1.73 -30.09
N ARG A 360 5.87 1.92 -30.02
CA ARG A 360 6.70 2.31 -31.15
C ARG A 360 7.61 1.15 -31.55
N LEU A 361 7.39 0.63 -32.76
CA LEU A 361 8.29 -0.34 -33.40
C LEU A 361 9.61 0.36 -33.78
N HIS A 362 10.68 -0.41 -33.99
CA HIS A 362 11.97 0.14 -34.42
C HIS A 362 12.18 0.14 -35.94
N ASP A 363 11.38 -0.65 -36.68
CA ASP A 363 11.36 -0.74 -38.14
C ASP A 363 9.93 -1.11 -38.62
N THR A 364 9.67 -0.94 -39.91
CA THR A 364 8.42 -1.28 -40.60
C THR A 364 8.08 -2.76 -40.46
N LEU A 365 6.80 -3.09 -40.32
CA LEU A 365 6.34 -4.47 -40.16
C LEU A 365 5.84 -5.02 -41.51
N PRO A 366 6.49 -6.05 -42.11
CA PRO A 366 6.12 -6.52 -43.45
C PRO A 366 4.71 -7.10 -43.57
N GLY A 367 4.19 -7.74 -42.52
CA GLY A 367 2.81 -8.23 -42.46
C GLY A 367 1.79 -7.19 -41.95
N GLY A 368 2.22 -5.93 -41.77
CA GLY A 368 1.37 -4.79 -41.40
C GLY A 368 0.50 -5.01 -40.16
N GLU A 369 -0.67 -4.35 -40.15
CA GLU A 369 -1.60 -4.44 -39.02
C GLU A 369 -2.06 -5.88 -38.73
N ALA A 370 -2.23 -6.73 -39.76
CA ALA A 370 -2.67 -8.11 -39.58
C ALA A 370 -1.67 -8.94 -38.76
N GLN A 371 -0.36 -8.70 -38.95
CA GLN A 371 0.68 -9.32 -38.12
C GLN A 371 0.73 -8.68 -36.71
N PHE A 372 0.57 -7.36 -36.60
CA PHE A 372 0.53 -6.67 -35.32
C PHE A 372 -0.62 -7.16 -34.41
N ARG A 373 -1.85 -7.22 -34.94
CA ARG A 373 -3.04 -7.72 -34.23
C ARG A 373 -2.84 -9.16 -33.72
N ARG A 374 -2.26 -10.05 -34.53
CA ARG A 374 -1.94 -11.43 -34.13
C ARG A 374 -0.93 -11.50 -32.99
N ALA A 375 0.12 -10.67 -33.01
CA ALA A 375 1.13 -10.65 -31.94
C ALA A 375 0.59 -10.08 -30.62
N VAL A 376 -0.36 -9.13 -30.68
CA VAL A 376 -1.10 -8.64 -29.50
C VAL A 376 -1.96 -9.75 -28.91
N GLU A 377 -2.76 -10.45 -29.74
CA GLU A 377 -3.61 -11.56 -29.31
C GLU A 377 -2.81 -12.72 -28.69
N GLN A 378 -1.63 -13.04 -29.26
CA GLN A 378 -0.72 -14.07 -28.76
C GLN A 378 -0.17 -13.79 -27.34
N LEU A 379 -0.26 -12.55 -26.85
CA LEU A 379 0.15 -12.16 -25.49
C LEU A 379 -1.01 -11.96 -24.52
N THR A 380 -2.22 -12.40 -24.88
CA THR A 380 -3.32 -12.60 -23.92
C THR A 380 -3.05 -13.79 -22.98
N GLY A 381 -3.78 -13.86 -21.87
CA GLY A 381 -3.63 -14.94 -20.89
C GLY A 381 -2.39 -14.81 -19.98
N PRO A 382 -1.91 -15.93 -19.41
CA PRO A 382 -0.84 -15.92 -18.40
C PRO A 382 0.56 -15.77 -19.04
N ILE A 383 1.07 -14.55 -19.10
CA ILE A 383 2.39 -14.23 -19.66
C ILE A 383 3.51 -14.23 -18.61
N PHE A 384 4.71 -14.67 -19.00
CA PHE A 384 5.91 -14.47 -18.20
C PHE A 384 6.41 -13.03 -18.29
N GLN A 385 6.74 -12.43 -17.14
CA GLN A 385 7.41 -11.12 -17.08
C GLN A 385 8.55 -11.13 -16.05
N ARG A 386 9.60 -10.36 -16.35
CA ARG A 386 10.62 -9.94 -15.39
C ARG A 386 10.52 -8.42 -15.24
N PRO A 387 10.48 -7.85 -14.01
CA PRO A 387 10.42 -6.40 -13.84
C PRO A 387 11.53 -5.64 -14.59
N PRO A 388 11.27 -4.39 -15.02
CA PRO A 388 12.31 -3.53 -15.58
C PRO A 388 13.37 -3.17 -14.51
N LEU A 389 14.52 -2.65 -14.95
CA LEU A 389 15.62 -2.25 -14.07
C LEU A 389 15.16 -1.24 -13.00
N ILE A 390 14.44 -0.21 -13.43
CA ILE A 390 13.78 0.76 -12.53
C ILE A 390 12.42 0.17 -12.14
N SER A 391 12.33 -0.44 -10.95
CA SER A 391 11.06 -0.92 -10.40
C SER A 391 11.06 -0.96 -8.87
N ALA A 392 9.89 -0.76 -8.26
CA ALA A 392 9.70 -0.76 -6.81
C ALA A 392 9.57 -2.18 -6.19
N VAL A 393 9.83 -3.23 -6.97
CA VAL A 393 9.65 -4.64 -6.57
C VAL A 393 10.85 -5.45 -7.07
N LYS A 394 11.36 -6.38 -6.25
CA LYS A 394 12.52 -7.22 -6.59
C LYS A 394 12.37 -7.86 -7.99
N ARG A 395 13.42 -7.73 -8.80
CA ARG A 395 13.49 -8.18 -10.19
C ARG A 395 13.67 -9.71 -10.30
N THR A 396 12.58 -10.46 -10.13
CA THR A 396 12.50 -11.91 -10.40
C THR A 396 11.59 -12.20 -11.59
N LEU A 397 11.71 -13.38 -12.20
CA LEU A 397 10.68 -13.85 -13.13
C LEU A 397 9.37 -14.11 -12.37
N ARG A 398 8.23 -13.81 -12.99
CA ARG A 398 6.87 -14.08 -12.47
C ARG A 398 5.87 -14.22 -13.62
N ILE A 399 4.77 -14.91 -13.37
CA ILE A 399 3.62 -14.93 -14.28
C ILE A 399 2.71 -13.73 -13.97
N ARG A 400 2.07 -13.17 -15.00
CA ARG A 400 1.06 -12.11 -14.91
C ARG A 400 -0.02 -12.36 -15.96
N THR A 401 -1.29 -12.24 -15.60
CA THR A 401 -2.38 -12.44 -16.57
C THR A 401 -2.76 -11.14 -17.28
N ILE A 402 -2.81 -11.18 -18.61
CA ILE A 402 -3.60 -10.25 -19.43
C ILE A 402 -4.96 -10.91 -19.65
N TYR A 403 -6.04 -10.22 -19.29
CA TYR A 403 -7.40 -10.76 -19.38
C TYR A 403 -7.98 -10.60 -20.78
N GLU A 404 -7.69 -9.46 -21.41
CA GLU A 404 -8.20 -9.08 -22.74
C GLU A 404 -7.28 -8.00 -23.33
N SER A 405 -7.19 -7.94 -24.65
CA SER A 405 -6.49 -6.86 -25.37
C SER A 405 -7.19 -6.54 -26.68
N LYS A 406 -7.16 -5.27 -27.10
CA LYS A 406 -7.82 -4.79 -28.32
C LYS A 406 -6.96 -3.75 -29.01
N VAL A 407 -6.55 -4.01 -30.25
CA VAL A 407 -5.94 -2.98 -31.11
C VAL A 407 -7.02 -1.98 -31.53
N TYR A 408 -6.69 -0.70 -31.50
CA TYR A 408 -7.52 0.38 -32.03
C TYR A 408 -7.01 0.87 -33.39
N GLU A 409 -5.69 1.05 -33.51
CA GLU A 409 -5.06 1.67 -34.68
C GLU A 409 -3.63 1.12 -34.84
N PHE A 410 -3.15 1.00 -36.09
CA PHE A 410 -1.77 0.70 -36.40
C PHE A 410 -1.32 1.43 -37.67
N ASP A 411 -0.32 2.29 -37.53
CA ASP A 411 0.31 3.05 -38.59
C ASP A 411 1.74 2.52 -38.78
N ASN A 412 1.96 1.85 -39.91
CA ASN A 412 3.23 1.17 -40.20
C ASN A 412 4.35 2.17 -40.51
N ASP A 413 4.04 3.25 -41.23
CA ASP A 413 5.00 4.24 -41.73
C ASP A 413 5.49 5.16 -40.62
N ARG A 414 4.61 5.49 -39.66
CA ARG A 414 4.97 6.16 -38.41
C ARG A 414 5.58 5.21 -37.39
N HIS A 415 5.49 3.89 -37.60
CA HIS A 415 5.95 2.83 -36.71
C HIS A 415 5.20 2.79 -35.37
N LEU A 416 3.89 3.09 -35.36
CA LEU A 416 3.08 3.27 -34.14
C LEU A 416 1.86 2.35 -34.11
N GLY A 417 1.66 1.66 -33.00
CA GLY A 417 0.43 0.93 -32.70
C GLY A 417 -0.26 1.48 -31.45
N VAL A 418 -1.58 1.55 -31.46
CA VAL A 418 -2.40 1.94 -30.31
C VAL A 418 -3.31 0.77 -29.93
N PHE A 419 -3.22 0.31 -28.68
CA PHE A 419 -4.03 -0.80 -28.18
C PHE A 419 -4.46 -0.60 -26.72
N TRP A 420 -5.67 -1.06 -26.41
CA TRP A 420 -6.17 -1.23 -25.05
C TRP A 420 -5.83 -2.62 -24.51
N VAL A 421 -5.66 -2.72 -23.20
CA VAL A 421 -5.31 -3.97 -22.51
C VAL A 421 -5.81 -3.98 -21.06
N SER A 422 -6.53 -5.04 -20.68
CA SER A 422 -6.96 -5.33 -19.31
C SER A 422 -6.03 -6.37 -18.67
N CYS A 423 -5.52 -6.10 -17.47
CA CYS A 423 -4.46 -6.95 -16.89
C CYS A 423 -4.42 -6.98 -15.34
N GLU A 424 -3.74 -8.02 -14.83
CA GLU A 424 -3.49 -8.25 -13.40
C GLU A 424 -2.62 -7.15 -12.79
N ALA A 425 -2.79 -6.90 -11.48
CA ALA A 425 -1.99 -5.94 -10.74
C ALA A 425 -0.48 -6.22 -10.82
N GLY A 426 0.27 -5.22 -11.31
CA GLY A 426 1.72 -5.28 -11.45
C GLY A 426 2.21 -5.90 -12.77
N THR A 427 1.34 -6.08 -13.76
CA THR A 427 1.76 -6.25 -15.17
C THR A 427 2.48 -4.98 -15.64
N TYR A 428 3.67 -5.13 -16.25
CA TYR A 428 4.44 -4.00 -16.78
C TYR A 428 4.23 -3.87 -18.29
N LEU A 429 3.50 -2.82 -18.72
CA LEU A 429 3.23 -2.57 -20.14
C LEU A 429 4.49 -2.18 -20.92
N ARG A 430 5.47 -1.56 -20.26
CA ARG A 430 6.84 -1.37 -20.78
C ARG A 430 7.52 -2.68 -21.19
N VAL A 431 7.27 -3.77 -20.44
CA VAL A 431 7.81 -5.11 -20.72
C VAL A 431 6.98 -5.80 -21.80
N LEU A 432 5.65 -5.63 -21.78
CA LEU A 432 4.76 -6.10 -22.85
C LEU A 432 5.17 -5.56 -24.23
N CYS A 433 5.46 -4.25 -24.34
CA CYS A 433 5.89 -3.65 -25.59
C CYS A 433 7.22 -4.24 -26.11
N VAL A 434 8.17 -4.51 -25.22
CA VAL A 434 9.43 -5.19 -25.60
C VAL A 434 9.15 -6.63 -26.07
N HIS A 435 8.23 -7.35 -25.41
CA HIS A 435 7.87 -8.70 -25.81
C HIS A 435 7.16 -8.73 -27.18
N LEU A 436 6.27 -7.77 -27.45
CA LEU A 436 5.67 -7.57 -28.78
C LEU A 436 6.75 -7.34 -29.84
N GLY A 437 7.70 -6.43 -29.59
CA GLY A 437 8.82 -6.17 -30.50
C GLY A 437 9.69 -7.41 -30.79
N LEU A 438 9.89 -8.28 -29.79
CA LEU A 438 10.64 -9.54 -29.96
C LEU A 438 9.86 -10.58 -30.77
N ILE A 439 8.53 -10.69 -30.59
CA ILE A 439 7.68 -11.59 -31.38
C ILE A 439 7.55 -11.11 -32.84
N LEU A 440 7.52 -9.79 -33.05
CA LEU A 440 7.45 -9.17 -34.37
C LEU A 440 8.81 -9.12 -35.09
N GLY A 441 9.91 -9.49 -34.43
CA GLY A 441 11.28 -9.49 -34.97
C GLY A 441 11.94 -8.11 -35.08
N VAL A 442 11.16 -7.08 -35.43
CA VAL A 442 11.65 -5.70 -35.65
C VAL A 442 12.12 -4.97 -34.39
N GLY A 443 11.74 -5.44 -33.19
CA GLY A 443 12.00 -4.71 -31.94
C GLY A 443 11.02 -3.55 -31.71
N ALA A 444 10.76 -3.23 -30.44
CA ALA A 444 9.81 -2.19 -30.07
C ALA A 444 10.00 -1.67 -28.64
N HIS A 445 9.39 -0.53 -28.33
CA HIS A 445 9.32 0.04 -27.00
C HIS A 445 7.99 0.76 -26.75
N MET A 446 7.68 0.98 -25.48
CA MET A 446 6.51 1.76 -25.06
C MET A 446 6.80 3.25 -25.26
N GLN A 447 6.07 3.89 -26.18
CA GLN A 447 6.14 5.33 -26.45
C GLN A 447 5.42 6.09 -25.33
N GLU A 448 4.12 5.84 -25.21
CA GLU A 448 3.21 6.51 -24.28
C GLU A 448 2.22 5.52 -23.68
N LEU A 449 1.64 5.86 -22.52
CA LEU A 449 0.72 5.01 -21.78
C LEU A 449 -0.22 5.87 -20.94
N ARG A 450 -1.51 5.54 -20.99
CA ARG A 450 -2.56 6.10 -20.13
C ARG A 450 -3.27 4.97 -19.40
N ARG A 451 -3.55 5.14 -18.10
CA ARG A 451 -4.35 4.18 -17.33
C ARG A 451 -5.82 4.60 -17.34
N VAL A 452 -6.66 3.82 -18.01
CA VAL A 452 -8.08 4.15 -18.23
C VAL A 452 -9.00 3.55 -17.16
N ARG A 453 -8.61 2.44 -16.52
CA ARG A 453 -9.30 1.90 -15.33
C ARG A 453 -8.34 1.52 -14.20
N SER A 454 -8.75 1.81 -12.97
CA SER A 454 -8.08 1.43 -11.74
C SER A 454 -9.02 0.67 -10.80
N GLY A 455 -9.29 -0.61 -11.04
CA GLY A 455 -10.25 -1.37 -10.26
C GLY A 455 -11.68 -0.85 -10.48
N ALA A 456 -12.32 -0.33 -9.43
CA ALA A 456 -13.71 0.14 -9.50
C ALA A 456 -13.92 1.44 -10.31
N MET A 457 -12.87 2.24 -10.53
CA MET A 457 -12.99 3.55 -11.21
C MET A 457 -12.39 3.52 -12.61
N SER A 458 -13.12 4.02 -13.59
CA SER A 458 -12.66 4.37 -14.95
C SER A 458 -12.49 5.88 -15.12
N GLU A 459 -11.99 6.31 -16.28
CA GLU A 459 -11.94 7.72 -16.68
C GLU A 459 -13.32 8.32 -17.04
N GLU A 460 -14.30 7.47 -17.31
CA GLU A 460 -15.64 7.85 -17.80
C GLU A 460 -16.47 8.69 -16.81
N LYS A 461 -16.20 8.58 -15.49
CA LYS A 461 -17.06 9.15 -14.43
C LYS A 461 -16.28 9.68 -13.24
N GLY A 462 -16.43 10.97 -12.99
CA GLY A 462 -15.84 11.67 -11.84
C GLY A 462 -14.31 11.61 -11.81
N LEU A 463 -13.68 11.53 -12.98
CA LEU A 463 -12.25 11.77 -13.14
C LEU A 463 -12.00 13.28 -13.05
N VAL A 464 -11.04 13.71 -12.21
CA VAL A 464 -10.73 15.13 -11.99
C VAL A 464 -9.23 15.40 -12.02
N THR A 465 -8.83 16.60 -12.42
CA THR A 465 -7.45 17.05 -12.50
C THR A 465 -6.93 17.62 -11.17
N LEU A 466 -5.63 17.93 -11.12
CA LEU A 466 -5.06 18.69 -10.00
C LEU A 466 -5.52 20.15 -9.93
N HIS A 467 -6.05 20.70 -11.03
CA HIS A 467 -6.55 22.07 -11.08
C HIS A 467 -7.91 22.16 -10.41
N GLU A 468 -8.88 21.35 -10.84
CA GLU A 468 -10.22 21.31 -10.23
C GLU A 468 -10.16 21.01 -8.72
N VAL A 469 -9.23 20.17 -8.24
CA VAL A 469 -9.06 19.92 -6.80
C VAL A 469 -8.42 21.11 -6.05
N LEU A 470 -7.59 21.92 -6.71
CA LEU A 470 -7.07 23.17 -6.15
C LEU A 470 -8.16 24.25 -6.11
N ASP A 471 -8.92 24.37 -7.20
CA ASP A 471 -9.92 25.41 -7.40
C ASP A 471 -11.16 25.16 -6.52
N ALA A 472 -11.63 23.92 -6.41
CA ALA A 472 -12.68 23.53 -5.46
C ALA A 472 -12.27 23.78 -3.99
N MET A 473 -10.98 23.59 -3.66
CA MET A 473 -10.45 23.89 -2.33
C MET A 473 -10.38 25.41 -2.08
N TRP A 474 -10.07 26.19 -3.12
CA TRP A 474 -10.08 27.66 -3.07
C TRP A 474 -11.51 28.21 -2.92
N ILE A 475 -12.48 27.68 -3.66
CA ILE A 475 -13.91 28.05 -3.54
C ILE A 475 -14.41 27.77 -2.12
N ASN A 476 -14.12 26.59 -1.56
CA ASN A 476 -14.43 26.26 -0.16
C ASN A 476 -13.81 27.28 0.82
N ASP A 477 -12.55 27.66 0.63
CA ASP A 477 -11.83 28.56 1.55
C ASP A 477 -12.20 30.04 1.41
N ASN A 478 -12.59 30.49 0.22
CA ASN A 478 -12.85 31.90 -0.08
C ASN A 478 -14.34 32.26 -0.18
N GLN A 479 -15.21 31.30 -0.46
CA GLN A 479 -16.65 31.50 -0.63
C GLN A 479 -17.49 30.68 0.36
N ASN A 480 -16.87 29.73 1.08
CA ASN A 480 -17.54 28.80 2.01
C ASN A 480 -18.64 27.96 1.33
N ASP A 481 -18.47 27.65 0.05
CA ASP A 481 -19.29 26.67 -0.66
C ASP A 481 -18.59 25.30 -0.70
N GLU A 482 -19.33 24.26 -0.32
CA GLU A 482 -18.87 22.87 -0.31
C GLU A 482 -19.15 22.14 -1.65
N SER A 483 -19.92 22.74 -2.56
CA SER A 483 -20.50 22.08 -3.75
C SER A 483 -19.43 21.40 -4.62
N GLU A 484 -18.46 22.16 -5.13
CA GLU A 484 -17.34 21.69 -5.95
C GLU A 484 -16.48 20.68 -5.18
N LEU A 485 -16.24 20.90 -3.88
CA LEU A 485 -15.44 20.00 -3.06
C LEU A 485 -16.13 18.63 -2.85
N ARG A 486 -17.47 18.59 -2.92
CA ARG A 486 -18.30 17.37 -2.93
C ARG A 486 -18.46 16.74 -4.32
N GLN A 487 -18.09 17.44 -5.40
CA GLN A 487 -17.99 16.86 -6.74
C GLN A 487 -16.63 16.18 -6.95
N VAL A 488 -15.52 16.86 -6.61
CA VAL A 488 -14.15 16.35 -6.86
C VAL A 488 -13.71 15.25 -5.88
N ILE A 489 -14.33 15.16 -4.70
CA ILE A 489 -14.14 14.07 -3.73
C ILE A 489 -15.38 13.18 -3.74
N GLN A 490 -15.21 11.86 -3.88
CA GLN A 490 -16.29 10.87 -3.71
C GLN A 490 -16.16 10.14 -2.37
N PRO A 491 -17.24 9.61 -1.79
CA PRO A 491 -17.15 8.76 -0.60
C PRO A 491 -16.43 7.43 -0.89
N LEU A 492 -15.61 6.95 0.05
CA LEU A 492 -14.89 5.67 -0.06
C LEU A 492 -15.78 4.44 -0.35
N GLU A 493 -17.09 4.56 -0.13
CA GLU A 493 -18.10 3.58 -0.49
C GLU A 493 -18.18 3.30 -2.01
N SER A 494 -17.82 4.25 -2.89
CA SER A 494 -17.86 4.03 -4.35
C SER A 494 -16.93 2.90 -4.79
N LEU A 495 -15.77 2.76 -4.13
CA LEU A 495 -14.79 1.69 -4.33
C LEU A 495 -15.26 0.28 -3.95
N LEU A 496 -16.42 0.17 -3.29
CA LEU A 496 -16.93 -1.08 -2.72
C LEU A 496 -18.25 -1.54 -3.38
N THR A 497 -18.72 -0.80 -4.39
CA THR A 497 -19.98 -1.07 -5.13
C THR A 497 -20.03 -2.42 -5.85
N GLY A 498 -18.87 -3.00 -6.18
CA GLY A 498 -18.77 -4.35 -6.78
C GLY A 498 -18.70 -5.52 -5.80
N PHE A 499 -18.80 -5.29 -4.48
CA PHE A 499 -18.78 -6.36 -3.47
C PHE A 499 -20.21 -6.74 -3.06
N LYS A 500 -20.48 -8.05 -2.89
CA LYS A 500 -21.73 -8.53 -2.28
C LYS A 500 -21.84 -8.01 -0.84
N ARG A 501 -23.04 -7.59 -0.44
CA ARG A 501 -23.28 -6.82 0.79
C ARG A 501 -23.87 -7.66 1.92
N MET A 502 -23.49 -7.31 3.15
CA MET A 502 -24.18 -7.75 4.36
C MET A 502 -24.49 -6.54 5.24
N VAL A 503 -25.77 -6.33 5.55
CA VAL A 503 -26.24 -5.22 6.38
C VAL A 503 -26.19 -5.64 7.85
N VAL A 504 -25.45 -4.89 8.65
CA VAL A 504 -25.25 -5.13 10.08
C VAL A 504 -26.20 -4.25 10.89
N LYS A 505 -26.87 -4.83 11.90
CA LYS A 505 -27.69 -4.08 12.86
C LYS A 505 -26.82 -3.07 13.61
N ASP A 506 -27.30 -1.83 13.77
CA ASP A 506 -26.62 -0.71 14.43
C ASP A 506 -25.94 -1.06 15.77
N SER A 507 -26.57 -1.93 16.58
CA SER A 507 -26.05 -2.40 17.88
C SER A 507 -24.80 -3.29 17.77
N ALA A 508 -24.56 -3.93 16.63
CA ALA A 508 -23.42 -4.80 16.38
C ALA A 508 -22.26 -4.09 15.65
N VAL A 509 -22.52 -2.95 14.98
CA VAL A 509 -21.54 -2.18 14.19
C VAL A 509 -20.26 -1.91 14.98
N ASN A 510 -20.38 -1.40 16.22
CA ASN A 510 -19.25 -1.13 17.10
C ASN A 510 -18.34 -2.36 17.30
N ALA A 511 -18.92 -3.54 17.57
CA ALA A 511 -18.15 -4.76 17.80
C ALA A 511 -17.36 -5.18 16.55
N VAL A 512 -17.97 -5.06 15.36
CA VAL A 512 -17.30 -5.29 14.07
C VAL A 512 -16.15 -4.30 13.86
N CYS A 513 -16.30 -3.03 14.25
CA CYS A 513 -15.21 -2.04 14.18
C CYS A 513 -14.03 -2.35 15.12
N TYR A 514 -14.29 -3.01 16.24
CA TYR A 514 -13.25 -3.56 17.14
C TYR A 514 -12.60 -4.86 16.62
N GLY A 515 -13.07 -5.41 15.50
CA GLY A 515 -12.54 -6.62 14.87
C GLY A 515 -13.21 -7.91 15.33
N ALA A 516 -14.35 -7.84 16.01
CA ALA A 516 -15.14 -9.03 16.32
C ALA A 516 -15.68 -9.68 15.04
N LYS A 517 -15.97 -10.98 15.12
CA LYS A 517 -16.68 -11.72 14.08
C LYS A 517 -18.14 -11.23 14.00
N LEU A 518 -18.71 -11.12 12.81
CA LEU A 518 -20.15 -10.92 12.66
C LEU A 518 -20.86 -12.24 12.95
N MET A 519 -21.84 -12.21 13.87
CA MET A 519 -22.64 -13.37 14.29
C MET A 519 -24.07 -13.23 13.77
N ILE A 520 -24.79 -14.35 13.57
CA ILE A 520 -26.18 -14.37 13.06
C ILE A 520 -27.10 -13.32 13.73
N PRO A 521 -27.13 -13.14 15.07
CA PRO A 521 -28.01 -12.15 15.70
C PRO A 521 -27.75 -10.69 15.28
N GLY A 522 -26.55 -10.36 14.79
CA GLY A 522 -26.16 -9.04 14.29
C GLY A 522 -26.46 -8.79 12.81
N LEU A 523 -26.87 -9.81 12.06
CA LEU A 523 -27.23 -9.71 10.65
C LEU A 523 -28.66 -9.16 10.48
N LEU A 524 -28.83 -8.21 9.54
CA LEU A 524 -30.14 -7.66 9.17
C LEU A 524 -30.59 -8.18 7.80
N ARG A 525 -29.77 -7.94 6.78
CA ARG A 525 -29.98 -8.33 5.37
C ARG A 525 -28.69 -8.80 4.72
N PHE A 526 -28.77 -9.57 3.65
CA PHE A 526 -27.62 -10.11 2.91
C PHE A 526 -27.92 -10.18 1.41
N GLU A 527 -26.87 -10.11 0.58
CA GLU A 527 -26.97 -10.38 -0.86
C GLU A 527 -27.34 -11.85 -1.11
N LYS A 528 -27.90 -12.13 -2.30
CA LYS A 528 -28.00 -13.49 -2.82
C LYS A 528 -26.65 -13.98 -3.37
N ASP A 529 -26.56 -15.28 -3.62
CA ASP A 529 -25.44 -15.97 -4.26
C ASP A 529 -24.07 -15.77 -3.58
N ILE A 530 -24.03 -15.37 -2.31
CA ILE A 530 -22.82 -15.31 -1.48
C ILE A 530 -22.27 -16.72 -1.26
N GLU A 531 -20.99 -16.90 -1.59
CA GLU A 531 -20.26 -18.16 -1.47
C GLU A 531 -19.34 -18.22 -0.24
N LEU A 532 -18.98 -19.44 0.16
CA LEU A 532 -18.09 -19.65 1.30
C LEU A 532 -16.69 -19.08 1.01
N HIS A 533 -16.18 -18.28 1.95
CA HIS A 533 -14.89 -17.58 1.87
C HIS A 533 -14.78 -16.45 0.83
N GLU A 534 -15.90 -16.06 0.21
CA GLU A 534 -15.97 -14.87 -0.65
C GLU A 534 -15.70 -13.57 0.12
N GLU A 535 -15.20 -12.54 -0.55
CA GLU A 535 -15.03 -11.21 0.03
C GLU A 535 -16.31 -10.38 -0.07
N VAL A 536 -16.82 -9.94 1.08
CA VAL A 536 -18.09 -9.23 1.22
C VAL A 536 -17.90 -7.89 1.91
N VAL A 537 -18.73 -6.90 1.60
CA VAL A 537 -18.74 -5.61 2.30
C VAL A 537 -19.78 -5.62 3.41
N LEU A 538 -19.35 -5.34 4.64
CA LEU A 538 -20.22 -5.16 5.80
C LEU A 538 -20.64 -3.69 5.87
N ILE A 539 -21.93 -3.40 5.77
CA ILE A 539 -22.48 -2.03 5.71
C ILE A 539 -23.44 -1.73 6.86
N THR A 540 -23.56 -0.46 7.24
CA THR A 540 -24.65 -0.01 8.12
C THR A 540 -25.98 0.08 7.36
N THR A 541 -27.06 0.20 8.12
CA THR A 541 -28.40 0.57 7.64
C THR A 541 -28.44 1.89 6.87
N LYS A 542 -27.43 2.75 7.06
CA LYS A 542 -27.23 4.04 6.37
C LYS A 542 -26.29 3.94 5.15
N GLY A 543 -25.87 2.74 4.77
CA GLY A 543 -24.98 2.51 3.62
C GLY A 543 -23.50 2.78 3.87
N GLU A 544 -23.07 3.04 5.11
CA GLU A 544 -21.66 3.29 5.44
C GLU A 544 -20.86 1.99 5.42
N ALA A 545 -19.66 2.01 4.85
CA ALA A 545 -18.78 0.83 4.84
C ALA A 545 -18.10 0.62 6.20
N ILE A 546 -18.54 -0.42 6.92
CA ILE A 546 -17.98 -0.80 8.23
C ILE A 546 -16.62 -1.48 8.02
N ALA A 547 -16.60 -2.53 7.19
CA ALA A 547 -15.44 -3.37 6.96
C ALA A 547 -15.58 -4.20 5.67
N ILE A 548 -14.45 -4.61 5.09
CA ILE A 548 -14.41 -5.79 4.22
C ILE A 548 -14.32 -7.03 5.11
N GLY A 549 -15.21 -7.99 4.89
CA GLY A 549 -15.25 -9.30 5.53
C GLY A 549 -14.90 -10.43 4.56
N ILE A 550 -14.69 -11.62 5.12
CA ILE A 550 -14.68 -12.90 4.42
C ILE A 550 -15.89 -13.69 4.91
N ALA A 551 -16.74 -14.14 3.99
CA ALA A 551 -17.92 -14.94 4.31
C ALA A 551 -17.54 -16.27 4.97
N GLN A 552 -18.28 -16.66 6.00
CA GLN A 552 -18.09 -17.92 6.74
C GLN A 552 -19.34 -18.82 6.70
N MET A 553 -20.37 -18.39 5.96
CA MET A 553 -21.62 -19.07 5.65
C MET A 553 -22.05 -18.64 4.23
N THR A 554 -22.61 -19.58 3.48
CA THR A 554 -23.28 -19.37 2.18
C THR A 554 -24.66 -18.72 2.34
N THR A 555 -25.24 -18.23 1.25
CA THR A 555 -26.61 -17.67 1.22
C THR A 555 -27.67 -18.60 1.84
N VAL A 556 -27.54 -19.92 1.63
CA VAL A 556 -28.48 -20.92 2.17
C VAL A 556 -28.32 -21.04 3.68
N GLU A 557 -27.08 -21.20 4.17
CA GLU A 557 -26.77 -21.26 5.60
C GLU A 557 -27.15 -19.98 6.34
N LEU A 558 -26.99 -18.80 5.73
CA LEU A 558 -27.44 -17.52 6.29
C LEU A 558 -28.96 -17.44 6.48
N THR A 559 -29.71 -18.25 5.73
CA THR A 559 -31.18 -18.35 5.82
C THR A 559 -31.61 -19.38 6.87
N THR A 560 -30.91 -20.52 6.97
CA THR A 560 -31.29 -21.65 7.84
C THR A 560 -30.63 -21.66 9.22
N CYS A 561 -29.42 -21.13 9.39
CA CYS A 561 -28.68 -21.23 10.65
C CYS A 561 -29.13 -20.19 11.69
N ASP A 562 -29.60 -20.64 12.85
CA ASP A 562 -29.98 -19.76 13.97
C ASP A 562 -28.78 -19.19 14.74
N HIS A 563 -27.64 -19.87 14.68
CA HIS A 563 -26.43 -19.50 15.39
C HIS A 563 -25.18 -19.79 14.57
N GLY A 564 -24.12 -19.00 14.80
CA GLY A 564 -22.84 -19.15 14.11
C GLY A 564 -22.21 -17.83 13.67
N VAL A 565 -21.08 -17.94 12.98
CA VAL A 565 -20.31 -16.83 12.44
C VAL A 565 -20.71 -16.60 10.99
N VAL A 566 -21.23 -15.42 10.69
CA VAL A 566 -21.62 -14.96 9.34
C VAL A 566 -20.38 -14.55 8.53
N ALA A 567 -19.53 -13.71 9.12
CA ALA A 567 -18.35 -13.17 8.44
C ALA A 567 -17.21 -12.85 9.41
N ARG A 568 -15.97 -13.07 8.94
CA ARG A 568 -14.74 -12.68 9.64
C ARG A 568 -14.22 -11.38 9.04
N VAL A 569 -14.00 -10.35 9.86
CA VAL A 569 -13.42 -9.06 9.41
C VAL A 569 -12.03 -9.28 8.80
N LYS A 570 -11.87 -8.92 7.52
CA LYS A 570 -10.59 -8.88 6.80
C LYS A 570 -9.93 -7.50 6.95
N ARG A 571 -10.73 -6.43 6.87
CA ARG A 571 -10.26 -5.04 6.98
C ARG A 571 -11.35 -4.10 7.49
N CYS A 572 -11.24 -3.67 8.74
CA CYS A 572 -12.07 -2.57 9.28
C CYS A 572 -11.77 -1.25 8.55
N ILE A 573 -12.82 -0.51 8.20
CA ILE A 573 -12.77 0.78 7.49
C ILE A 573 -13.25 1.90 8.42
N MET A 574 -14.43 1.72 9.03
CA MET A 574 -15.07 2.67 9.95
C MET A 574 -14.25 2.94 11.23
N GLU A 575 -14.52 4.05 11.91
CA GLU A 575 -13.89 4.34 13.21
C GLU A 575 -14.56 3.59 14.36
N ARG A 576 -13.72 3.17 15.32
CA ARG A 576 -14.08 2.23 16.39
C ARG A 576 -15.25 2.66 17.26
N ASP A 577 -15.32 3.95 17.57
CA ASP A 577 -16.31 4.51 18.51
C ASP A 577 -17.25 5.51 17.82
N LEU A 578 -17.41 5.43 16.49
CA LEU A 578 -18.43 6.18 15.75
C LEU A 578 -19.84 5.78 16.21
N TYR A 579 -20.07 4.47 16.31
CA TYR A 579 -21.25 3.86 16.94
C TYR A 579 -20.94 3.47 18.40
N PRO A 580 -21.91 3.58 19.33
CA PRO A 580 -21.69 3.33 20.75
C PRO A 580 -21.51 1.85 21.09
N ARG A 581 -20.78 1.56 22.18
CA ARG A 581 -20.48 0.20 22.65
C ARG A 581 -21.70 -0.43 23.33
N ARG A 582 -22.52 -1.20 22.58
CA ARG A 582 -23.67 -1.97 23.11
C ARG A 582 -23.39 -3.46 23.38
N TRP A 583 -22.20 -3.96 23.04
CA TRP A 583 -21.82 -5.34 23.38
C TRP A 583 -21.70 -5.51 24.90
N GLY A 584 -22.22 -6.62 25.42
CA GLY A 584 -22.33 -6.84 26.86
C GLY A 584 -23.52 -6.13 27.56
N GLN A 585 -24.52 -5.63 26.81
CA GLN A 585 -25.79 -5.11 27.34
C GLN A 585 -27.03 -5.94 26.94
N GLY A 586 -26.88 -7.06 26.23
CA GLY A 586 -28.01 -7.99 25.97
C GLY A 586 -28.46 -8.73 27.24
N PRO A 587 -29.66 -9.36 27.27
CA PRO A 587 -30.25 -9.94 28.49
C PRO A 587 -29.31 -10.90 29.23
N MET A 588 -28.84 -11.96 28.56
CA MET A 588 -27.80 -12.88 29.05
C MET A 588 -26.53 -12.18 29.57
N ALA A 589 -26.11 -11.07 28.97
CA ALA A 589 -24.91 -10.36 29.41
C ALA A 589 -25.16 -9.45 30.63
N LEU A 590 -26.37 -8.91 30.79
CA LEU A 590 -26.80 -8.22 32.00
C LEU A 590 -27.01 -9.23 33.15
N GLU A 591 -27.56 -10.41 32.86
CA GLU A 591 -27.70 -11.49 33.83
C GLU A 591 -26.33 -12.05 34.27
N LYS A 592 -25.41 -12.31 33.33
CA LYS A 592 -24.02 -12.66 33.67
C LYS A 592 -23.34 -11.60 34.55
N LYS A 593 -23.68 -10.32 34.39
CA LYS A 593 -23.23 -9.24 35.29
C LYS A 593 -23.92 -9.29 36.65
N LYS A 594 -25.25 -9.47 36.71
CA LYS A 594 -26.02 -9.64 37.96
C LYS A 594 -25.51 -10.80 38.79
N LEU A 595 -25.32 -11.98 38.17
CA LEU A 595 -24.80 -13.18 38.81
C LEU A 595 -23.35 -12.99 39.32
N LYS A 596 -22.49 -12.28 38.58
CA LYS A 596 -21.17 -11.88 39.07
C LYS A 596 -21.23 -10.94 40.27
N SER A 597 -22.08 -9.91 40.25
CA SER A 597 -22.24 -9.01 41.40
C SER A 597 -22.88 -9.69 42.61
N ALA A 598 -23.64 -10.77 42.39
CA ALA A 598 -24.23 -11.60 43.45
C ALA A 598 -23.32 -12.77 43.91
N GLY A 599 -22.05 -12.83 43.45
CA GLY A 599 -21.11 -13.90 43.81
C GLY A 599 -21.41 -15.29 43.22
N LYS A 600 -22.49 -15.44 42.44
CA LYS A 600 -22.96 -16.69 41.82
C LYS A 600 -22.21 -17.07 40.54
N LEU A 601 -21.17 -16.32 40.17
CA LEU A 601 -20.20 -16.61 39.10
C LEU A 601 -18.85 -16.05 39.53
N ASP A 602 -17.75 -16.65 39.07
CA ASP A 602 -16.41 -16.15 39.38
C ASP A 602 -16.10 -14.81 38.69
N LYS A 603 -14.97 -14.18 39.08
CA LYS A 603 -14.50 -12.90 38.53
C LYS A 603 -14.39 -12.92 37.00
N TYR A 604 -14.05 -14.07 36.41
CA TYR A 604 -13.91 -14.25 34.96
C TYR A 604 -15.26 -14.54 34.27
N GLY A 605 -16.22 -15.13 34.96
CA GLY A 605 -17.56 -15.48 34.49
C GLY A 605 -17.74 -16.96 34.20
N ARG A 606 -17.05 -17.80 34.95
CA ARG A 606 -17.17 -19.26 34.99
C ARG A 606 -18.16 -19.67 36.10
N PRO A 607 -18.82 -20.83 35.98
CA PRO A 607 -19.59 -21.40 37.08
C PRO A 607 -18.76 -21.59 38.35
N ASN A 608 -19.42 -21.45 39.49
CA ASN A 608 -18.97 -21.87 40.81
C ASN A 608 -20.10 -22.65 41.51
N GLU A 609 -19.86 -23.13 42.73
CA GLU A 609 -20.84 -23.91 43.51
C GLU A 609 -22.15 -23.14 43.82
N ALA A 610 -22.16 -21.81 43.66
CA ALA A 610 -23.32 -20.95 43.82
C ALA A 610 -24.03 -20.58 42.50
N THR A 611 -23.59 -21.12 41.35
CA THR A 611 -24.21 -20.88 40.04
C THR A 611 -25.53 -21.66 39.89
N PRO A 612 -26.64 -21.01 39.50
CA PRO A 612 -27.90 -21.71 39.23
C PRO A 612 -27.76 -22.76 38.12
N ALA A 613 -28.31 -23.96 38.31
CA ALA A 613 -28.20 -25.06 37.34
C ALA A 613 -28.71 -24.67 35.92
N ALA A 614 -29.79 -23.89 35.83
CA ALA A 614 -30.32 -23.37 34.57
C ALA A 614 -29.29 -22.55 33.79
N TRP A 615 -28.50 -21.70 34.47
CA TRP A 615 -27.45 -20.90 33.84
C TRP A 615 -26.37 -21.78 33.20
N SER A 616 -25.99 -22.87 33.87
CA SER A 616 -24.99 -23.82 33.36
C SER A 616 -25.51 -24.69 32.19
N ALA A 617 -26.83 -24.85 32.04
CA ALA A 617 -27.45 -25.55 30.93
C ALA A 617 -27.66 -24.65 29.69
N GLU A 618 -28.00 -23.37 29.90
CA GLU A 618 -28.37 -22.44 28.82
C GLU A 618 -27.19 -21.59 28.30
N TYR A 619 -26.21 -21.24 29.14
CA TYR A 619 -25.09 -20.38 28.74
C TYR A 619 -23.98 -21.16 28.00
N LYS A 620 -23.94 -21.05 26.67
CA LYS A 620 -22.87 -21.58 25.82
C LYS A 620 -21.83 -20.50 25.46
N ASP A 621 -20.56 -20.70 25.81
CA ASP A 621 -19.50 -19.71 25.55
C ASP A 621 -18.82 -19.89 24.18
N TYR A 622 -19.33 -19.19 23.17
CA TYR A 622 -18.81 -19.20 21.80
C TYR A 622 -17.43 -18.53 21.62
N ASN A 623 -16.80 -18.02 22.69
CA ASN A 623 -15.42 -17.51 22.66
C ASN A 623 -14.41 -18.44 23.36
N ALA A 624 -14.85 -19.55 23.94
CA ALA A 624 -13.94 -20.58 24.43
C ALA A 624 -13.13 -21.19 23.26
N PRO A 625 -11.86 -21.59 23.48
CA PRO A 625 -11.18 -22.51 22.58
C PRO A 625 -11.99 -23.81 22.48
N LEU A 626 -12.08 -24.40 21.29
CA LEU A 626 -12.60 -25.76 21.13
C LEU A 626 -11.64 -26.71 21.85
N GLU A 627 -12.12 -27.38 22.90
CA GLU A 627 -11.31 -28.34 23.65
C GLU A 627 -11.15 -29.64 22.86
N SER A 628 -9.90 -30.07 22.69
CA SER A 628 -9.56 -31.27 21.95
C SER A 628 -9.58 -32.50 22.85
N GLY A 629 -10.69 -33.25 22.84
CA GLY A 629 -10.79 -34.56 23.48
C GLY A 629 -11.98 -34.70 24.43
N GLY A 630 -13.05 -35.31 23.93
CA GLY A 630 -14.24 -35.67 24.71
C GLY A 630 -15.18 -36.47 23.82
N GLY A 631 -15.19 -37.81 23.98
CA GLY A 631 -15.94 -38.69 23.10
C GLY A 631 -17.46 -38.52 23.25
N LEU A 632 -18.19 -38.55 22.13
CA LEU A 632 -19.65 -38.56 22.16
C LEU A 632 -20.13 -39.88 22.78
N LYS A 633 -20.83 -39.80 23.91
CA LYS A 633 -21.82 -40.82 24.28
C LYS A 633 -23.16 -40.42 23.65
N SER A 634 -23.43 -40.94 22.45
CA SER A 634 -24.72 -40.79 21.79
C SER A 634 -25.75 -41.75 22.40
N SER A 635 -26.60 -41.25 23.29
CA SER A 635 -27.79 -41.97 23.74
C SER A 635 -28.89 -41.86 22.68
N MET A 636 -29.01 -42.88 21.83
CA MET A 636 -30.22 -43.09 21.02
C MET A 636 -31.24 -43.93 21.81
N PRO A 637 -32.55 -43.74 21.60
CA PRO A 637 -33.60 -44.49 22.29
C PRO A 637 -33.70 -45.96 21.81
N GLU A 638 -34.47 -46.75 22.55
CA GLU A 638 -34.47 -48.22 22.49
C GLU A 638 -35.17 -48.84 21.26
N THR A 639 -34.84 -50.10 21.00
CA THR A 639 -35.10 -50.83 19.76
C THR A 639 -36.48 -51.50 19.70
N GLY A 640 -37.10 -51.52 18.52
CA GLY A 640 -38.16 -52.48 18.17
C GLY A 640 -37.60 -53.72 17.44
N THR A 641 -37.98 -54.91 17.92
CA THR A 641 -37.92 -56.24 17.26
C THR A 641 -38.31 -56.21 15.75
N ILE A 642 -37.85 -57.04 14.80
CA ILE A 642 -36.97 -58.25 14.71
C ILE A 642 -36.48 -58.35 13.20
N SER A 643 -35.47 -59.07 12.69
CA SER A 643 -35.04 -60.49 12.85
C SER A 643 -33.56 -60.80 12.45
N GLU A 644 -33.16 -62.06 12.68
CA GLU A 644 -32.42 -63.05 11.83
C GLU A 644 -32.08 -62.71 10.35
N ILE A 645 -31.04 -63.26 9.65
CA ILE A 645 -29.96 -64.24 9.96
C ILE A 645 -28.80 -64.19 8.91
N LYS A 646 -27.52 -64.39 9.33
CA LYS A 646 -26.31 -64.84 8.55
C LYS A 646 -25.85 -64.04 7.29
N ASP A 647 -24.66 -64.23 6.68
CA ASP A 647 -23.56 -65.23 6.79
C ASP A 647 -22.13 -64.59 6.62
N SER A 648 -21.08 -65.42 6.64
CA SER A 648 -19.64 -65.12 6.36
C SER A 648 -19.06 -66.25 5.45
N PRO A 649 -17.83 -66.23 4.88
CA PRO A 649 -16.59 -65.49 5.20
C PRO A 649 -16.14 -64.56 4.02
N ASP A 650 -14.90 -64.33 3.55
CA ASP A 650 -13.57 -64.99 3.67
C ASP A 650 -12.36 -64.04 3.39
N ASP A 651 -11.14 -64.52 3.67
CA ASP A 651 -9.86 -63.77 3.66
C ASP A 651 -9.16 -63.67 2.29
N VAL A 652 -8.59 -62.50 1.95
CA VAL A 652 -7.40 -62.36 1.08
C VAL A 652 -6.50 -61.21 1.54
N LYS A 653 -5.18 -61.46 1.66
CA LYS A 653 -4.15 -60.44 1.94
C LYS A 653 -3.42 -60.01 0.66
N MET A 654 -3.01 -58.74 0.56
CA MET A 654 -1.74 -58.29 -0.03
C MET A 654 -1.25 -56.97 0.62
N GLU A 655 0.03 -56.67 0.51
CA GLU A 655 0.70 -55.48 1.09
C GLU A 655 0.74 -54.29 0.11
N ASP A 656 0.96 -53.06 0.63
CA ASP A 656 1.21 -51.85 -0.16
C ASP A 656 2.67 -51.36 -0.09
N GLY A 657 3.21 -50.96 -1.25
CA GLY A 657 4.61 -50.56 -1.43
C GLY A 657 4.88 -49.05 -1.35
N GLN A 658 6.12 -48.70 -1.02
CA GLN A 658 6.56 -47.32 -0.76
C GLN A 658 6.60 -46.39 -1.98
N ILE A 659 6.13 -45.15 -1.81
CA ILE A 659 6.73 -43.94 -2.42
C ILE A 659 6.89 -42.88 -1.31
N SER A 660 7.95 -42.06 -1.39
CA SER A 660 8.57 -41.39 -0.22
C SER A 660 8.39 -39.87 -0.15
N ASP A 661 8.49 -39.35 1.08
CA ASP A 661 8.13 -37.99 1.50
C ASP A 661 9.35 -37.25 2.10
N VAL A 662 9.74 -36.08 1.58
CA VAL A 662 10.83 -35.23 2.16
C VAL A 662 10.78 -33.76 1.66
N PRO A 663 11.15 -32.73 2.47
CA PRO A 663 10.46 -32.34 3.70
C PRO A 663 10.22 -30.82 3.85
N VAL A 664 9.41 -30.41 4.84
CA VAL A 664 9.22 -28.99 5.23
C VAL A 664 10.19 -28.55 6.34
N GLU A 665 11.45 -28.23 6.00
CA GLU A 665 12.46 -27.84 7.00
C GLU A 665 12.46 -26.35 7.40
N ALA A 666 11.45 -25.92 8.18
CA ALA A 666 11.46 -24.59 8.81
C ALA A 666 10.89 -24.56 10.25
N ALA A 667 9.82 -25.30 10.52
CA ALA A 667 9.10 -25.22 11.79
C ALA A 667 9.85 -25.89 12.96
N GLN A 668 10.55 -27.01 12.73
CA GLN A 668 11.17 -27.81 13.79
C GLN A 668 12.31 -27.10 14.54
N LYS A 669 13.05 -26.20 13.85
CA LYS A 669 14.25 -25.52 14.40
C LYS A 669 13.97 -24.58 15.59
N LYS A 670 12.70 -24.32 15.92
CA LYS A 670 12.26 -23.61 17.14
C LYS A 670 11.79 -24.52 18.28
N ARG A 671 11.49 -25.80 18.04
CA ARG A 671 11.09 -26.77 19.08
C ARG A 671 12.29 -27.48 19.71
N LYS A 672 13.24 -27.96 18.89
CA LYS A 672 14.43 -28.75 19.27
C LYS A 672 15.46 -28.09 20.23
N ARG A 673 15.15 -26.95 20.87
CA ARG A 673 16.13 -26.19 21.69
C ARG A 673 16.00 -26.42 23.21
N HIS A 674 14.96 -27.10 23.69
CA HIS A 674 14.71 -27.38 25.11
C HIS A 674 14.07 -28.76 25.35
N GLU A 675 14.48 -29.77 24.59
CA GLU A 675 14.24 -31.17 24.92
C GLU A 675 15.44 -31.65 25.75
N GLY A 676 15.21 -32.17 26.96
CA GLY A 676 16.26 -32.54 27.93
C GLY A 676 16.53 -31.56 29.08
N GLU A 677 15.86 -30.41 29.15
CA GLU A 677 16.01 -29.46 30.27
C GLU A 677 15.33 -29.96 31.55
N THR A 678 16.07 -30.04 32.66
CA THR A 678 15.56 -30.53 33.95
C THR A 678 14.56 -29.58 34.61
N ALA A 679 13.80 -30.09 35.58
CA ALA A 679 12.80 -29.29 36.30
C ALA A 679 13.40 -28.06 37.02
N GLU A 680 14.61 -28.21 37.57
CA GLU A 680 15.32 -27.17 38.30
C GLU A 680 15.92 -26.10 37.38
N GLU A 681 16.61 -26.49 36.29
CA GLU A 681 17.06 -25.54 35.25
C GLU A 681 15.89 -24.74 34.68
N ARG A 682 14.76 -25.42 34.42
CA ARG A 682 13.53 -24.80 33.92
C ARG A 682 12.92 -23.81 34.92
N ALA A 683 13.13 -24.00 36.22
CA ALA A 683 12.73 -23.07 37.28
C ALA A 683 13.74 -21.91 37.42
N GLU A 684 15.04 -22.19 37.43
CA GLU A 684 16.09 -21.18 37.55
C GLU A 684 16.10 -20.22 36.35
N ARG A 685 15.89 -20.73 35.14
CA ARG A 685 15.72 -19.92 33.92
C ARG A 685 14.46 -19.06 33.97
N LYS A 686 13.36 -19.52 34.60
CA LYS A 686 12.17 -18.68 34.85
C LYS A 686 12.51 -17.55 35.83
N ARG A 687 13.25 -17.82 36.91
CA ARG A 687 13.73 -16.84 37.88
C ARG A 687 14.63 -15.78 37.23
N LYS A 688 15.71 -16.18 36.55
CA LYS A 688 16.62 -15.28 35.81
C LYS A 688 15.87 -14.43 34.77
N ARG A 689 14.81 -14.97 34.14
CA ARG A 689 13.94 -14.22 33.21
C ARG A 689 12.98 -13.24 33.90
N LYS A 690 12.56 -13.50 35.15
CA LYS A 690 11.78 -12.59 35.99
C LYS A 690 12.66 -11.42 36.46
N GLU A 691 13.82 -11.71 37.06
CA GLU A 691 14.81 -10.72 37.49
C GLU A 691 15.25 -9.80 36.34
N LYS A 692 15.49 -10.34 35.14
CA LYS A 692 15.82 -9.55 33.94
C LYS A 692 14.66 -8.71 33.40
N LYS A 693 13.41 -9.03 33.76
CA LYS A 693 12.23 -8.20 33.46
C LYS A 693 12.04 -7.11 34.51
N GLU A 694 12.30 -7.41 35.79
CA GLU A 694 12.22 -6.49 36.91
C GLU A 694 13.32 -5.42 36.84
N ARG A 695 14.58 -5.79 36.57
CA ARG A 695 15.67 -4.84 36.24
C ARG A 695 15.36 -3.94 35.05
N LYS A 696 14.54 -4.39 34.10
CA LYS A 696 14.08 -3.56 32.96
C LYS A 696 12.87 -2.68 33.28
N ALA A 697 12.16 -2.95 34.37
CA ALA A 697 11.10 -2.06 34.87
C ALA A 697 11.70 -0.95 35.75
N SER A 698 12.66 -1.28 36.64
CA SER A 698 13.34 -0.27 37.46
C SER A 698 14.18 0.70 36.63
N ALA A 699 14.94 0.20 35.65
CA ALA A 699 15.71 1.03 34.71
C ALA A 699 14.85 1.76 33.65
N GLY A 700 13.52 1.74 33.79
CA GLY A 700 12.57 2.48 32.94
C GLY A 700 11.67 3.44 33.74
N ALA A 701 12.05 3.74 34.98
CA ALA A 701 11.35 4.62 35.91
C ALA A 701 12.23 5.80 36.41
N SER A 702 13.33 6.07 35.70
CA SER A 702 14.32 7.11 36.01
C SER A 702 14.94 7.67 34.73
N ASP A 703 14.08 8.22 33.87
CA ASP A 703 14.39 9.00 32.65
C ASP A 703 13.13 9.78 32.23
#